data_AF-A0A6L9YYC4-F1
#
_entry.id   AF-A0A6L9YYC4-F1
#
_cell.length_a   1.000
_cell.length_b   1.000
_cell.length_c   1.000
_cell.angle_alpha   90.00
_cell.angle_beta   90.00
_cell.angle_gamma   90.00
#
_symmetry.space_group_name_H-M   'P 1'
#
loop_
_entity.id
_entity.type
_entity.pdbx_description
1 polymer ?
#
loop_
_entity_poly.entity_id
_entity_poly.type
_entity_poly.pdbx_seq_one_letter_code
_entity_poly.pdbx_strand_id
1 'polypeptide(L)'
;MTTTTSGQQVKFIQYHQPALESGEYHIKVEQTISDTEGRIPDGIKYQKELIFSVIGERFEPLTPQDIYAVFPPPESLGDHSNLLPHITVNRSTLPWERYPGQSDENLTWLVLLLFRDSDFEDDNDKPKLKTITLGDLVAGESGVKFPSYTLDGVGQTADENTSVFDIKKKYVADILPTKADIAYISHVRKAEDLTVSEDATPEEAEEEKEFATVVCSRLPQPNGTSYVHLVSVEGRYGDDGFDFQGAGDEDLIRFVSLANWSFSCVDPKQTFTEILKNLNRTPSTPRLPVNENSTAEKSLAMGYIPFPHSLRQGSQTVSWYHGPLATGFHSDTYEFPAKAADELLRYDPELGLFDTSYAAAWQLGRMLTLQNSTVATSLYNWKRAFAQRLKQLENILIHLPLTPKQSAAPIDLPLYVFKWFRDLELLKGIPFNYLVPDEKLLPSESIRFFCVDSLWVDCLQDGAFSIGRVTGADVTEDTVTRSSNSGLTRSDDQKLTGIIMRSQVVAGWPGLLVDGYDTAVADADSIDETEGNLLPLLRMDKLAKDVLICIFQGEVKTVDIHQKPEAMHFGVDPFDVDDTEVTKDLRNANGELIVGSKISVPWNNSAKRVINLVTFADNIKTWFTSDGGGSLDNFTSAQFALQMIEGVQKVRFVKEE
;
A
#
# COMPACT_ATOMS: atom_id res chain seq x y z
N MET A 1 23.31 -2.31 5.13
CA MET A 1 22.92 -0.92 4.77
C MET A 1 21.48 -0.68 5.21
N THR A 2 21.08 0.58 5.39
CA THR A 2 19.79 0.98 5.99
C THR A 2 18.87 1.66 4.97
N THR A 3 17.56 1.42 5.04
CA THR A 3 16.55 2.18 4.29
C THR A 3 15.47 2.67 5.23
N THR A 4 15.01 3.91 5.05
CA THR A 4 13.97 4.48 5.90
C THR A 4 12.63 4.42 5.17
N THR A 5 11.61 3.83 5.78
CA THR A 5 10.23 3.91 5.28
C THR A 5 9.33 4.26 6.46
N SER A 6 8.63 5.39 6.39
CA SER A 6 7.56 5.76 7.32
C SER A 6 7.89 5.60 8.82
N GLY A 7 9.09 5.99 9.26
CA GLY A 7 9.52 5.93 10.67
C GLY A 7 10.18 4.62 11.11
N GLN A 8 10.40 3.65 10.21
CA GLN A 8 11.14 2.40 10.48
C GLN A 8 12.37 2.30 9.58
N GLN A 9 13.49 1.85 10.13
CA GLN A 9 14.74 1.64 9.40
C GLN A 9 14.95 0.14 9.13
N VAL A 10 15.11 -0.25 7.87
CA VAL A 10 15.37 -1.65 7.50
C VAL A 10 16.83 -1.83 7.13
N LYS A 11 17.51 -2.76 7.80
CA LYS A 11 18.88 -3.19 7.51
C LYS A 11 18.93 -4.43 6.63
N PHE A 12 19.75 -4.38 5.59
CA PHE A 12 20.11 -5.53 4.75
C PHE A 12 21.45 -6.12 5.20
N ILE A 13 21.46 -7.43 5.42
CA ILE A 13 22.62 -8.24 5.85
C ILE A 13 22.84 -9.34 4.82
N GLN A 14 24.11 -9.62 4.49
CA GLN A 14 24.47 -10.51 3.38
C GLN A 14 24.03 -11.97 3.62
N TYR A 15 24.33 -12.49 4.80
CA TYR A 15 23.98 -13.85 5.22
C TYR A 15 23.77 -13.90 6.74
N HIS A 16 23.09 -14.94 7.20
CA HIS A 16 23.03 -15.32 8.61
C HIS A 16 23.34 -16.81 8.72
N GLN A 17 24.57 -17.13 9.15
CA GLN A 17 25.03 -18.51 9.34
C GLN A 17 24.50 -19.07 10.67
N PRO A 18 23.98 -20.31 10.71
CA PRO A 18 23.60 -20.92 11.97
C PRO A 18 24.83 -21.16 12.85
N ALA A 19 24.68 -21.00 14.18
CA ALA A 19 25.78 -21.21 15.13
C ALA A 19 26.21 -22.68 15.23
N LEU A 20 25.31 -23.61 14.92
CA LEU A 20 25.56 -25.05 14.83
C LEU A 20 24.91 -25.54 13.53
N GLU A 21 25.66 -26.31 12.76
CA GLU A 21 25.16 -26.96 11.55
C GLU A 21 24.09 -28.01 11.91
N SER A 22 23.27 -28.38 10.93
CA SER A 22 22.31 -29.46 11.13
C SER A 22 23.03 -30.80 11.17
N GLY A 23 22.71 -31.64 12.17
CA GLY A 23 23.36 -32.94 12.33
C GLY A 23 23.29 -33.49 13.74
N GLU A 24 23.88 -34.68 13.92
CA GLU A 24 24.01 -35.35 15.21
C GLU A 24 25.34 -34.97 15.86
N TYR A 25 25.27 -34.47 17.09
CA TYR A 25 26.42 -34.03 17.87
C TYR A 25 26.65 -34.93 19.08
N HIS A 26 27.90 -35.35 19.24
CA HIS A 26 28.34 -36.20 20.35
C HIS A 26 29.22 -35.37 21.30
N ILE A 27 28.68 -35.03 22.47
CA ILE A 27 29.45 -34.42 23.55
C ILE A 27 29.98 -35.53 24.44
N LYS A 28 31.29 -35.76 24.39
CA LYS A 28 31.98 -36.70 25.28
C LYS A 28 32.70 -35.94 26.39
N VAL A 29 32.29 -36.18 27.64
CA VAL A 29 32.96 -35.64 28.84
C VAL A 29 33.79 -36.75 29.48
N GLU A 30 35.10 -36.53 29.58
CA GLU A 30 36.03 -37.42 30.28
C GLU A 30 36.58 -36.74 31.54
N GLN A 31 36.42 -37.37 32.70
CA GLN A 31 37.00 -36.92 33.96
C GLN A 31 38.00 -37.97 34.46
N THR A 32 39.23 -37.55 34.69
CA THR A 32 40.25 -38.39 35.35
C THR A 32 40.43 -37.91 36.78
N ILE A 33 40.28 -38.81 37.75
CA ILE A 33 40.52 -38.52 39.17
C ILE A 33 41.84 -39.17 39.58
N SER A 34 42.71 -38.39 40.23
CA SER A 34 43.95 -38.84 40.85
C SER A 34 43.99 -38.40 42.30
N ASP A 35 44.53 -39.25 43.18
CA ASP A 35 44.64 -38.95 44.61
C ASP A 35 46.10 -39.00 45.06
N THR A 36 46.62 -37.85 45.47
CA THR A 36 48.00 -37.70 45.95
C THR A 36 48.29 -38.48 47.23
N GLU A 37 47.28 -38.92 47.97
CA GLU A 37 47.43 -39.70 49.20
C GLU A 37 47.16 -41.22 49.02
N GLY A 38 46.91 -41.67 47.78
CA GLY A 38 46.78 -43.10 47.46
C GLY A 38 45.56 -43.80 48.04
N ARG A 39 44.51 -43.07 48.43
CA ARG A 39 43.24 -43.63 48.93
C ARG A 39 42.32 -44.07 47.78
N ILE A 40 42.57 -43.60 46.56
CA ILE A 40 41.87 -43.98 45.33
C ILE A 40 42.91 -44.44 44.29
N PRO A 41 42.66 -45.48 43.48
CA PRO A 41 43.55 -45.87 42.40
C PRO A 41 43.79 -44.71 41.42
N ASP A 42 45.06 -44.41 41.14
CA ASP A 42 45.43 -43.36 40.19
C ASP A 42 44.96 -43.68 38.77
N GLY A 43 44.35 -42.69 38.12
CA GLY A 43 43.96 -42.78 36.71
C GLY A 43 42.59 -43.41 36.45
N ILE A 44 41.68 -43.41 37.43
CA ILE A 44 40.28 -43.78 37.17
C ILE A 44 39.66 -42.73 36.25
N LYS A 45 39.22 -43.19 35.08
CA LYS A 45 38.53 -42.38 34.07
C LYS A 45 37.03 -42.63 34.16
N TYR A 46 36.27 -41.56 34.33
CA TYR A 46 34.84 -41.53 34.13
C TYR A 46 34.56 -40.91 32.77
N GLN A 47 33.70 -41.53 31.99
CA GLN A 47 33.23 -40.96 30.74
C GLN A 47 31.70 -40.90 30.74
N LYS A 48 31.16 -39.81 30.22
CA LYS A 48 29.74 -39.68 29.92
C LYS A 48 29.60 -39.08 28.53
N GLU A 49 28.71 -39.65 27.74
CA GLU A 49 28.38 -39.17 26.41
C GLU A 49 26.96 -38.61 26.42
N LEU A 50 26.77 -37.46 25.78
CA LEU A 50 25.48 -36.86 25.50
C LEU A 50 25.38 -36.71 23.98
N ILE A 51 24.34 -37.29 23.40
CA ILE A 51 24.02 -37.15 21.98
C ILE A 51 22.82 -36.23 21.88
N PHE A 52 22.92 -35.20 21.04
CA PHE A 52 21.80 -34.34 20.69
C PHE A 52 21.87 -33.98 19.20
N SER A 53 20.74 -33.65 18.60
CA SER A 53 20.68 -33.36 17.17
C SER A 53 20.15 -31.96 16.94
N VAL A 54 20.74 -31.27 15.98
CA VAL A 54 20.28 -29.98 15.48
C VAL A 54 19.44 -30.24 14.23
N ILE A 55 18.15 -29.92 14.31
CA ILE A 55 17.19 -30.14 13.22
C ILE A 55 17.20 -28.93 12.29
N GLY A 56 17.43 -29.17 11.00
CA GLY A 56 17.28 -28.19 9.94
C GLY A 56 16.38 -28.73 8.84
N GLU A 57 15.58 -27.84 8.28
CA GLU A 57 14.68 -28.18 7.18
C GLU A 57 15.48 -28.69 5.98
N ARG A 58 14.96 -29.72 5.32
CA ARG A 58 15.66 -30.35 4.19
C ARG A 58 14.71 -30.82 3.10
N PHE A 59 13.67 -31.56 3.49
CA PHE A 59 12.75 -32.20 2.57
C PHE A 59 11.28 -31.90 2.86
N GLU A 60 10.93 -31.45 4.07
CA GLU A 60 9.55 -31.13 4.42
C GLU A 60 9.13 -29.80 3.80
N PRO A 61 7.91 -29.70 3.24
CA PRO A 61 7.37 -28.42 2.79
C PRO A 61 7.24 -27.43 3.95
N LEU A 62 7.63 -26.17 3.71
CA LEU A 62 7.51 -25.11 4.71
C LEU A 62 6.05 -24.89 5.07
N THR A 63 5.79 -24.74 6.37
CA THR A 63 4.45 -24.45 6.85
C THR A 63 4.11 -22.97 6.63
N PRO A 64 2.81 -22.59 6.60
CA PRO A 64 2.42 -21.18 6.54
C PRO A 64 2.96 -20.33 7.70
N GLN A 65 3.41 -20.94 8.81
CA GLN A 65 4.02 -20.22 9.94
C GLN A 65 5.50 -19.94 9.71
N ASP A 66 6.18 -20.70 8.86
CA ASP A 66 7.58 -20.47 8.51
C ASP A 66 7.74 -19.35 7.48
N ILE A 67 6.69 -19.11 6.69
CA ILE A 67 6.65 -18.12 5.63
C ILE A 67 6.07 -16.81 6.16
N TYR A 68 6.88 -15.75 6.14
CA TYR A 68 6.43 -14.40 6.48
C TYR A 68 5.62 -13.78 5.35
N ALA A 69 6.13 -13.86 4.12
CA ALA A 69 5.48 -13.31 2.93
C ALA A 69 5.97 -14.00 1.66
N VAL A 70 5.11 -14.05 0.63
CA VAL A 70 5.49 -14.39 -0.74
C VAL A 70 5.04 -13.28 -1.66
N PHE A 71 5.82 -13.03 -2.71
CA PHE A 71 5.47 -12.04 -3.70
C PHE A 71 5.91 -12.48 -5.11
N PRO A 72 5.11 -12.27 -6.16
CA PRO A 72 3.70 -11.84 -6.11
C PRO A 72 2.83 -12.78 -5.27
N PRO A 73 1.74 -12.29 -4.66
CA PRO A 73 0.90 -13.13 -3.81
C PRO A 73 0.30 -14.32 -4.58
N PRO A 74 -0.04 -15.43 -3.90
CA PRO A 74 -0.67 -16.57 -4.56
C PRO A 74 -1.98 -16.16 -5.19
N GLU A 75 -2.22 -16.60 -6.43
CA GLU A 75 -3.41 -16.31 -7.23
C GLU A 75 -3.63 -14.82 -7.50
N SER A 76 -2.59 -13.98 -7.35
CA SER A 76 -2.69 -12.55 -7.65
C SER A 76 -2.83 -12.29 -9.14
N LEU A 77 -3.59 -11.23 -9.45
CA LEU A 77 -3.71 -10.67 -10.78
C LEU A 77 -3.23 -9.21 -10.71
N GLY A 78 -2.11 -8.91 -11.34
CA GLY A 78 -1.49 -7.58 -11.29
C GLY A 78 -0.37 -7.45 -12.31
N ASP A 79 0.23 -6.27 -12.44
CA ASP A 79 1.47 -6.17 -13.22
C ASP A 79 2.65 -6.49 -12.32
N HIS A 80 3.12 -7.72 -12.48
CA HIS A 80 4.33 -8.20 -11.81
C HIS A 80 5.46 -8.40 -12.82
N SER A 81 5.29 -7.93 -14.07
CA SER A 81 6.20 -8.23 -15.17
C SER A 81 7.61 -7.70 -14.96
N ASN A 82 7.77 -6.63 -14.16
CA ASN A 82 9.04 -6.00 -13.80
C ASN A 82 9.55 -6.41 -12.41
N LEU A 83 8.81 -7.26 -11.70
CA LEU A 83 9.12 -7.67 -10.34
C LEU A 83 9.68 -9.09 -10.34
N LEU A 84 10.77 -9.29 -9.60
CA LEU A 84 11.36 -10.61 -9.36
C LEU A 84 10.58 -11.30 -8.23
N PRO A 85 10.01 -12.49 -8.47
CA PRO A 85 9.33 -13.21 -7.41
C PRO A 85 10.29 -13.54 -6.26
N HIS A 86 9.80 -13.42 -5.05
CA HIS A 86 10.57 -13.62 -3.84
C HIS A 86 9.72 -14.21 -2.71
N ILE A 87 10.39 -14.92 -1.81
CA ILE A 87 9.81 -15.47 -0.59
C ILE A 87 10.62 -14.98 0.61
N THR A 88 9.92 -14.52 1.64
CA THR A 88 10.50 -14.11 2.92
C THR A 88 10.06 -15.11 3.99
N VAL A 89 11.03 -15.66 4.72
CA VAL A 89 10.82 -16.65 5.79
C VAL A 89 11.21 -16.09 7.15
N ASN A 90 10.53 -16.56 8.20
CA ASN A 90 10.76 -16.13 9.58
C ASN A 90 12.11 -16.62 10.12
N ARG A 91 12.61 -17.75 9.64
CA ARG A 91 13.91 -18.30 10.05
C ARG A 91 15.03 -17.70 9.21
N SER A 92 15.72 -16.69 9.75
CA SER A 92 16.77 -15.93 9.05
C SER A 92 17.98 -16.78 8.62
N THR A 93 18.25 -17.92 9.26
CA THR A 93 19.37 -18.81 8.89
C THR A 93 19.04 -19.77 7.74
N LEU A 94 17.74 -20.01 7.45
CA LEU A 94 17.27 -21.13 6.62
C LEU A 94 18.01 -21.28 5.27
N PRO A 95 18.25 -20.22 4.47
CA PRO A 95 18.96 -20.37 3.19
C PRO A 95 20.41 -20.82 3.30
N TRP A 96 21.03 -20.70 4.49
CA TRP A 96 22.45 -20.98 4.76
C TRP A 96 22.66 -22.19 5.68
N GLU A 97 21.61 -22.96 6.00
CA GLU A 97 21.74 -24.15 6.86
C GLU A 97 22.38 -25.35 6.16
N ARG A 98 22.45 -25.30 4.83
CA ARG A 98 23.02 -26.35 3.97
C ARG A 98 23.72 -25.72 2.77
N TYR A 99 24.53 -26.52 2.08
CA TYR A 99 25.35 -26.06 0.96
C TYR A 99 24.85 -26.58 -0.39
N PRO A 100 24.85 -25.74 -1.43
CA PRO A 100 24.55 -26.21 -2.78
C PRO A 100 25.65 -27.13 -3.34
N GLY A 101 26.83 -27.19 -2.73
CA GLY A 101 27.93 -28.04 -3.18
C GLY A 101 29.12 -28.02 -2.22
N GLN A 102 30.06 -27.11 -2.47
CA GLN A 102 31.19 -26.85 -1.56
C GLN A 102 30.76 -25.96 -0.39
N SER A 103 31.44 -26.09 0.75
CA SER A 103 31.26 -25.24 1.93
C SER A 103 31.70 -23.81 1.61
N ASP A 104 30.74 -22.92 1.41
CA ASP A 104 30.94 -21.48 1.24
C ASP A 104 29.80 -20.75 1.97
N GLU A 105 30.17 -19.84 2.87
CA GLU A 105 29.24 -19.09 3.71
C GLU A 105 28.29 -18.18 2.91
N ASN A 106 28.63 -17.85 1.66
CA ASN A 106 27.81 -16.97 0.82
C ASN A 106 26.77 -17.73 -0.01
N LEU A 107 26.91 -19.04 -0.16
CA LEU A 107 26.09 -19.81 -1.08
C LEU A 107 24.87 -20.40 -0.37
N THR A 108 23.69 -20.23 -0.98
CA THR A 108 22.45 -20.79 -0.46
C THR A 108 22.07 -22.09 -1.15
N TRP A 109 21.53 -23.02 -0.37
CA TRP A 109 20.98 -24.27 -0.91
C TRP A 109 19.54 -24.13 -1.43
N LEU A 110 18.93 -22.94 -1.24
CA LEU A 110 17.59 -22.62 -1.71
C LEU A 110 17.63 -21.70 -2.93
N VAL A 111 16.81 -22.04 -3.92
CA VAL A 111 16.65 -21.27 -5.17
C VAL A 111 15.16 -21.16 -5.49
N LEU A 112 14.73 -19.98 -5.97
CA LEU A 112 13.40 -19.83 -6.58
C LEU A 112 13.47 -20.06 -8.08
N LEU A 113 12.70 -21.04 -8.57
CA LEU A 113 12.50 -21.28 -10.00
C LEU A 113 11.14 -20.73 -10.43
N LEU A 114 11.15 -19.93 -11.49
CA LEU A 114 9.96 -19.40 -12.14
C LEU A 114 9.76 -20.09 -13.49
N PHE A 115 8.62 -20.75 -13.66
CA PHE A 115 8.16 -21.31 -14.93
C PHE A 115 7.00 -20.49 -15.45
N ARG A 116 6.97 -20.20 -16.75
CA ARG A 116 5.88 -19.48 -17.41
C ARG A 116 5.06 -20.45 -18.23
N ASP A 117 3.76 -20.20 -18.37
CA ASP A 117 2.91 -21.01 -19.26
C ASP A 117 3.49 -21.11 -20.68
N SER A 118 4.10 -20.03 -21.18
CA SER A 118 4.73 -19.95 -22.51
C SER A 118 5.96 -20.83 -22.70
N ASP A 119 6.56 -21.34 -21.61
CA ASP A 119 7.78 -22.16 -21.69
C ASP A 119 7.47 -23.57 -22.22
N PHE A 120 6.20 -23.99 -22.16
CA PHE A 120 5.78 -25.36 -22.44
C PHE A 120 5.01 -25.45 -23.76
N GLU A 121 5.34 -26.46 -24.56
CA GLU A 121 4.60 -26.79 -25.78
C GLU A 121 3.37 -27.65 -25.47
N ASP A 122 3.43 -28.45 -24.40
CA ASP A 122 2.36 -29.32 -23.91
C ASP A 122 2.13 -29.05 -22.42
N ASP A 123 0.87 -28.87 -22.00
CA ASP A 123 0.48 -28.70 -20.60
C ASP A 123 0.89 -29.89 -19.71
N ASN A 124 1.13 -31.07 -20.30
CA ASN A 124 1.62 -32.23 -19.57
C ASN A 124 3.07 -32.11 -19.12
N ASP A 125 3.87 -31.26 -19.78
CA ASP A 125 5.27 -31.03 -19.45
C ASP A 125 5.45 -29.99 -18.34
N LYS A 126 4.37 -29.31 -17.89
CA LYS A 126 4.39 -28.37 -16.76
C LYS A 126 4.78 -29.09 -15.46
N PRO A 127 5.51 -28.42 -14.55
CA PRO A 127 5.85 -29.00 -13.26
C PRO A 127 4.59 -29.31 -12.45
N LYS A 128 4.43 -30.57 -12.07
CA LYS A 128 3.31 -31.05 -11.24
C LYS A 128 3.86 -31.57 -9.92
N LEU A 129 3.37 -31.03 -8.81
CA LEU A 129 3.73 -31.53 -7.49
C LEU A 129 3.24 -32.96 -7.29
N LYS A 130 4.11 -33.79 -6.74
CA LYS A 130 3.88 -35.15 -6.31
C LYS A 130 4.35 -35.28 -4.86
N THR A 131 3.55 -35.93 -4.03
CA THR A 131 3.98 -36.31 -2.69
C THR A 131 4.56 -37.72 -2.73
N ILE A 132 5.79 -37.89 -2.27
CA ILE A 132 6.49 -39.18 -2.18
C ILE A 132 7.10 -39.34 -0.78
N THR A 133 7.49 -40.56 -0.42
CA THR A 133 8.20 -40.81 0.84
C THR A 133 9.69 -40.49 0.72
N LEU A 134 10.36 -40.17 1.83
CA LEU A 134 11.82 -40.00 1.85
C LEU A 134 12.56 -41.29 1.46
N GLY A 135 12.00 -42.46 1.82
CA GLY A 135 12.51 -43.75 1.38
C GLY A 135 12.54 -43.89 -0.14
N ASP A 136 11.44 -43.50 -0.81
CA ASP A 136 11.34 -43.53 -2.27
C ASP A 136 12.25 -42.50 -2.94
N LEU A 137 12.39 -41.31 -2.33
CA LEU A 137 13.30 -40.26 -2.81
C LEU A 137 14.76 -40.75 -2.84
N VAL A 138 15.21 -41.42 -1.78
CA VAL A 138 16.57 -41.94 -1.65
C VAL A 138 16.79 -43.18 -2.52
N ALA A 139 15.79 -44.05 -2.66
CA ALA A 139 15.86 -45.22 -3.54
C ALA A 139 16.01 -44.83 -5.03
N GLY A 140 15.46 -43.67 -5.41
CA GLY A 140 15.48 -43.16 -6.77
C GLY A 140 14.44 -43.83 -7.67
N GLU A 141 14.05 -43.13 -8.73
CA GLU A 141 13.07 -43.62 -9.72
C GLU A 141 13.74 -43.82 -11.08
N SER A 142 13.40 -44.92 -11.77
CA SER A 142 13.96 -45.20 -13.09
C SER A 142 13.53 -44.15 -14.12
N GLY A 143 14.50 -43.51 -14.78
CA GLY A 143 14.25 -42.46 -15.77
C GLY A 143 14.18 -41.04 -15.20
N VAL A 144 14.34 -40.88 -13.88
CA VAL A 144 14.39 -39.56 -13.22
C VAL A 144 15.77 -39.36 -12.59
N LYS A 145 16.37 -38.19 -12.79
CA LYS A 145 17.66 -37.81 -12.22
C LYS A 145 17.48 -37.06 -10.91
N PHE A 146 18.08 -37.61 -9.85
CA PHE A 146 18.15 -37.02 -8.52
C PHE A 146 19.44 -37.48 -7.81
N PRO A 147 20.16 -36.59 -7.10
CA PRO A 147 21.34 -36.97 -6.31
C PRO A 147 21.01 -37.95 -5.18
N SER A 148 21.98 -38.82 -4.89
CA SER A 148 21.90 -39.74 -3.76
C SER A 148 22.15 -38.98 -2.45
N TYR A 149 21.21 -39.08 -1.52
CA TYR A 149 21.34 -38.51 -0.18
C TYR A 149 21.40 -39.62 0.88
N THR A 150 21.97 -39.27 2.03
CA THR A 150 21.86 -40.05 3.26
C THR A 150 20.93 -39.30 4.20
N LEU A 151 19.96 -40.01 4.78
CA LEU A 151 19.03 -39.44 5.75
C LEU A 151 19.76 -39.25 7.08
N ASP A 152 19.57 -38.09 7.70
CA ASP A 152 20.25 -37.71 8.95
C ASP A 152 19.71 -38.49 10.18
N GLY A 153 18.66 -39.32 9.99
CA GLY A 153 18.07 -40.21 10.99
C GLY A 153 17.16 -39.54 12.02
N VAL A 154 17.38 -38.26 12.33
CA VAL A 154 16.58 -37.47 13.28
C VAL A 154 15.71 -36.47 12.52
N GLY A 155 14.39 -36.67 12.55
CA GLY A 155 13.41 -35.87 11.78
C GLY A 155 13.52 -36.07 10.26
N GLN A 156 14.13 -37.17 9.83
CA GLN A 156 14.27 -37.59 8.43
C GLN A 156 14.11 -39.12 8.36
N THR A 157 12.90 -39.60 8.67
CA THR A 157 12.58 -41.04 8.62
C THR A 157 12.08 -41.45 7.23
N ALA A 158 12.31 -42.70 6.83
CA ALA A 158 11.94 -43.17 5.49
C ALA A 158 10.42 -43.04 5.18
N ASP A 159 9.58 -43.00 6.20
CA ASP A 159 8.12 -42.91 6.10
C ASP A 159 7.61 -41.45 5.99
N GLU A 160 8.47 -40.45 6.20
CA GLU A 160 8.09 -39.04 6.07
C GLU A 160 7.83 -38.66 4.62
N ASN A 161 6.91 -37.71 4.43
CA ASN A 161 6.50 -37.27 3.11
C ASN A 161 7.24 -36.01 2.68
N THR A 162 7.61 -35.96 1.42
CA THR A 162 8.18 -34.79 0.76
C THR A 162 7.42 -34.45 -0.51
N SER A 163 7.48 -33.17 -0.90
CA SER A 163 6.91 -32.69 -2.15
C SER A 163 7.99 -32.55 -3.21
N VAL A 164 7.79 -33.20 -4.34
CA VAL A 164 8.70 -33.15 -5.49
C VAL A 164 7.96 -32.78 -6.76
N PHE A 165 8.69 -32.25 -7.75
CA PHE A 165 8.22 -32.20 -9.13
C PHE A 165 9.33 -32.65 -10.07
N ASP A 166 8.91 -33.20 -11.21
CA ASP A 166 9.81 -33.67 -12.26
C ASP A 166 9.67 -32.75 -13.47
N ILE A 167 10.79 -32.31 -14.03
CA ILE A 167 10.82 -31.39 -15.16
C ILE A 167 11.88 -31.81 -16.17
N LYS A 168 11.59 -31.71 -17.47
CA LYS A 168 12.59 -32.02 -18.50
C LYS A 168 13.74 -31.03 -18.46
N LYS A 169 14.97 -31.51 -18.66
CA LYS A 169 16.18 -30.67 -18.63
C LYS A 169 16.08 -29.42 -19.53
N LYS A 170 15.51 -29.55 -20.74
CA LYS A 170 15.38 -28.43 -21.70
C LYS A 170 14.62 -27.21 -21.16
N TYR A 171 13.69 -27.40 -20.22
CA TYR A 171 12.91 -26.32 -19.64
C TYR A 171 13.64 -25.62 -18.49
N VAL A 172 14.53 -26.34 -17.78
CA VAL A 172 15.17 -25.86 -16.56
C VAL A 172 16.63 -25.39 -16.75
N ALA A 173 17.34 -25.92 -17.76
CA ALA A 173 18.77 -25.67 -17.95
C ALA A 173 19.12 -24.18 -18.15
N ASP A 174 18.29 -23.44 -18.89
CA ASP A 174 18.54 -22.03 -19.19
C ASP A 174 18.00 -21.05 -18.13
N ILE A 175 17.29 -21.55 -17.11
CA ILE A 175 16.66 -20.71 -16.08
C ILE A 175 17.31 -20.88 -14.70
N LEU A 176 18.10 -21.94 -14.51
CA LEU A 176 18.85 -22.15 -13.28
C LEU A 176 19.90 -21.05 -13.11
N PRO A 177 20.05 -20.47 -11.89
CA PRO A 177 21.14 -19.55 -11.61
C PRO A 177 22.49 -20.27 -11.71
N THR A 178 23.53 -19.56 -12.13
CA THR A 178 24.90 -20.07 -12.08
C THR A 178 25.37 -20.16 -10.61
N LYS A 179 26.48 -20.88 -10.35
CA LYS A 179 27.08 -20.97 -9.00
C LYS A 179 27.37 -19.57 -8.42
N ALA A 180 27.79 -18.64 -9.26
CA ALA A 180 28.08 -17.26 -8.85
C ALA A 180 26.81 -16.42 -8.63
N ASP A 181 25.73 -16.66 -9.39
CA ASP A 181 24.44 -15.99 -9.18
C ASP A 181 23.84 -16.33 -7.80
N ILE A 182 24.06 -17.54 -7.28
CA ILE A 182 23.55 -17.98 -5.97
C ILE A 182 24.02 -17.08 -4.82
N ALA A 183 25.18 -16.45 -4.95
CA ALA A 183 25.68 -15.53 -3.93
C ALA A 183 24.85 -14.23 -3.81
N TYR A 184 23.96 -13.92 -4.78
CA TYR A 184 23.19 -12.67 -4.84
C TYR A 184 21.67 -12.85 -4.69
N ILE A 185 21.16 -14.08 -4.70
CA ILE A 185 19.71 -14.35 -4.66
C ILE A 185 19.11 -14.30 -3.25
N SER A 186 19.93 -14.28 -2.20
CA SER A 186 19.45 -14.34 -0.81
C SER A 186 20.13 -13.29 0.08
N HIS A 187 19.35 -12.74 1.01
CA HIS A 187 19.81 -11.76 2.01
C HIS A 187 18.88 -11.77 3.24
N VAL A 188 19.34 -11.18 4.34
CA VAL A 188 18.55 -10.99 5.56
C VAL A 188 18.07 -9.54 5.66
N ARG A 189 16.82 -9.38 6.09
CA ARG A 189 16.19 -8.11 6.44
C ARG A 189 16.03 -8.04 7.95
N LYS A 190 16.47 -6.95 8.56
CA LYS A 190 16.31 -6.65 9.98
C LYS A 190 15.58 -5.32 10.13
N ALA A 191 14.45 -5.32 10.82
CA ALA A 191 13.72 -4.09 11.12
C ALA A 191 14.26 -3.45 12.41
N GLU A 192 14.54 -2.15 12.38
CA GLU A 192 14.84 -1.34 13.56
C GLU A 192 13.75 -0.29 13.73
N ASP A 193 13.08 -0.30 14.88
CA ASP A 193 12.16 0.75 15.30
C ASP A 193 12.95 1.95 15.84
N LEU A 194 12.78 3.12 15.23
CA LEU A 194 13.45 4.36 15.61
C LEU A 194 12.93 4.97 16.93
N THR A 195 11.99 4.30 17.63
CA THR A 195 11.27 4.85 18.80
C THR A 195 11.60 4.19 20.14
N VAL A 196 12.62 3.34 20.21
CA VAL A 196 13.05 2.77 21.50
C VAL A 196 13.85 3.82 22.28
N SER A 197 13.18 4.45 23.26
CA SER A 197 13.83 5.33 24.24
C SER A 197 14.95 4.59 24.97
N GLU A 198 16.04 5.29 25.32
CA GLU A 198 17.18 4.75 26.10
C GLU A 198 16.79 4.12 27.47
N ASP A 199 15.54 4.31 27.92
CA ASP A 199 14.97 3.77 29.16
C ASP A 199 14.10 2.50 29.00
N ALA A 200 14.04 1.88 27.81
CA ALA A 200 13.23 0.67 27.60
C ALA A 200 13.81 -0.53 28.37
N THR A 201 12.94 -1.25 29.10
CA THR A 201 13.35 -2.47 29.81
C THR A 201 13.72 -3.60 28.83
N PRO A 202 14.58 -4.57 29.20
CA PRO A 202 14.95 -5.69 28.31
C PRO A 202 13.78 -6.52 27.80
N GLU A 203 12.61 -6.44 28.44
CA GLU A 203 11.36 -7.11 28.04
C GLU A 203 10.49 -6.25 27.10
N GLU A 204 10.76 -4.95 26.95
CA GLU A 204 10.05 -4.00 26.07
C GLU A 204 10.79 -3.69 24.75
N ALA A 205 12.07 -4.09 24.64
CA ALA A 205 12.71 -4.23 23.34
C ALA A 205 12.07 -5.42 22.63
N GLU A 206 11.09 -5.19 21.75
CA GLU A 206 10.66 -6.22 20.82
C GLU A 206 11.92 -6.85 20.20
N GLU A 207 12.13 -8.15 20.39
CA GLU A 207 13.27 -8.88 19.83
C GLU A 207 13.43 -8.45 18.37
N GLU A 208 14.60 -7.88 18.02
CA GLU A 208 14.87 -7.39 16.67
C GLU A 208 14.58 -8.51 15.66
N LYS A 209 13.44 -8.44 14.95
CA LYS A 209 13.02 -9.55 14.08
C LYS A 209 13.82 -9.52 12.79
N GLU A 210 14.55 -10.61 12.56
CA GLU A 210 15.29 -10.87 11.34
C GLU A 210 14.54 -11.86 10.44
N PHE A 211 14.51 -11.57 9.14
CA PHE A 211 13.86 -12.40 8.14
C PHE A 211 14.82 -12.71 7.00
N ALA A 212 14.85 -13.94 6.51
CA ALA A 212 15.59 -14.29 5.29
C ALA A 212 14.68 -14.09 4.07
N THR A 213 15.22 -13.53 2.99
CA THR A 213 14.50 -13.41 1.71
C THR A 213 15.29 -14.07 0.59
N VAL A 214 14.61 -14.90 -0.20
CA VAL A 214 15.15 -15.52 -1.41
C VAL A 214 14.44 -14.91 -2.62
N VAL A 215 15.19 -14.48 -3.62
CA VAL A 215 14.73 -13.76 -4.82
C VAL A 215 15.02 -14.60 -6.07
N CYS A 216 14.10 -14.63 -7.01
CA CYS A 216 14.29 -15.31 -8.29
C CYS A 216 15.23 -14.51 -9.21
N SER A 217 16.01 -15.18 -10.05
CA SER A 217 16.84 -14.54 -11.09
C SER A 217 16.09 -14.26 -12.40
N ARG A 218 14.80 -14.62 -12.46
CA ARG A 218 13.98 -14.58 -13.67
C ARG A 218 12.72 -13.74 -13.45
N LEU A 219 12.43 -12.84 -14.39
CA LEU A 219 11.17 -12.07 -14.39
C LEU A 219 10.00 -12.92 -14.89
N PRO A 220 8.75 -12.65 -14.53
CA PRO A 220 7.59 -13.27 -15.18
C PRO A 220 7.37 -12.70 -16.59
N GLN A 221 6.43 -13.21 -17.36
CA GLN A 221 6.08 -12.61 -18.67
C GLN A 221 4.81 -11.75 -18.55
N PRO A 222 4.72 -10.60 -19.25
CA PRO A 222 3.46 -9.87 -19.36
C PRO A 222 2.35 -10.74 -19.97
N ASN A 223 1.10 -10.57 -19.55
CA ASN A 223 -0.05 -11.32 -20.08
C ASN A 223 0.08 -12.86 -19.97
N GLY A 224 0.69 -13.37 -18.89
CA GLY A 224 0.91 -14.80 -18.71
C GLY A 224 0.84 -15.23 -17.25
N THR A 225 0.55 -16.52 -17.05
CA THR A 225 0.62 -17.16 -15.73
C THR A 225 2.03 -17.68 -15.48
N SER A 226 2.52 -17.48 -14.27
CA SER A 226 3.80 -17.99 -13.79
C SER A 226 3.60 -18.89 -12.57
N TYR A 227 4.40 -19.95 -12.49
CA TYR A 227 4.46 -20.90 -11.38
C TYR A 227 5.84 -20.79 -10.75
N VAL A 228 5.88 -20.58 -9.44
CA VAL A 228 7.11 -20.40 -8.68
C VAL A 228 7.28 -21.56 -7.72
N HIS A 229 8.50 -22.10 -7.65
CA HIS A 229 8.89 -23.17 -6.74
C HIS A 229 10.16 -22.77 -5.98
N LEU A 230 10.10 -22.82 -4.65
CA LEU A 230 11.29 -22.82 -3.80
C LEU A 230 11.87 -24.22 -3.78
N VAL A 231 13.04 -24.40 -4.37
CA VAL A 231 13.68 -25.71 -4.55
C VAL A 231 14.97 -25.85 -3.77
N SER A 232 15.22 -27.08 -3.32
CA SER A 232 16.52 -27.50 -2.81
C SER A 232 17.50 -27.77 -3.96
N VAL A 233 18.68 -27.16 -3.87
CA VAL A 233 19.84 -27.43 -4.73
C VAL A 233 21.02 -28.00 -3.93
N GLU A 234 20.75 -28.57 -2.75
CA GLU A 234 21.77 -29.15 -1.86
C GLU A 234 22.66 -30.17 -2.60
N GLY A 235 23.97 -29.94 -2.59
CA GLY A 235 24.95 -30.82 -3.25
C GLY A 235 24.85 -30.92 -4.78
N ARG A 236 24.13 -30.01 -5.45
CA ARG A 236 23.91 -30.01 -6.90
C ARG A 236 24.79 -29.06 -7.70
N TYR A 237 25.68 -28.29 -7.07
CA TYR A 237 26.60 -27.38 -7.74
C TYR A 237 28.06 -27.83 -7.58
N GLY A 238 28.70 -28.19 -8.69
CA GLY A 238 30.12 -28.46 -8.77
C GLY A 238 30.93 -27.25 -9.24
N ASP A 239 32.17 -27.48 -9.65
CA ASP A 239 33.02 -26.43 -10.24
C ASP A 239 32.54 -26.02 -11.63
N ASP A 240 31.94 -26.95 -12.39
CA ASP A 240 31.40 -26.74 -13.73
C ASP A 240 29.93 -26.26 -13.76
N GLY A 241 29.35 -25.93 -12.60
CA GLY A 241 27.96 -25.47 -12.47
C GLY A 241 27.01 -26.54 -11.93
N PHE A 242 25.73 -26.48 -12.33
CA PHE A 242 24.70 -27.40 -11.84
C PHE A 242 24.87 -28.81 -12.42
N ASP A 243 24.86 -29.82 -11.55
CA ASP A 243 25.00 -31.23 -11.92
C ASP A 243 23.65 -31.84 -12.32
N PHE A 244 23.54 -32.13 -13.61
CA PHE A 244 22.40 -32.83 -14.23
C PHE A 244 22.57 -34.35 -14.26
N GLN A 245 23.62 -34.93 -13.66
CA GLN A 245 23.89 -36.36 -13.62
C GLN A 245 23.90 -37.04 -15.02
N GLY A 246 24.45 -36.31 -16.00
CA GLY A 246 24.54 -36.73 -17.39
C GLY A 246 23.20 -36.78 -18.14
N ALA A 247 22.15 -36.10 -17.69
CA ALA A 247 20.87 -36.04 -18.39
C ALA A 247 20.96 -35.39 -19.79
N GLY A 248 20.24 -35.99 -20.74
CA GLY A 248 19.85 -35.38 -22.01
C GLY A 248 18.66 -34.41 -21.86
N ASP A 249 18.30 -33.74 -22.95
CA ASP A 249 17.33 -32.62 -22.92
C ASP A 249 15.90 -33.05 -22.58
N GLU A 250 15.52 -34.29 -22.93
CA GLU A 250 14.21 -34.88 -22.63
C GLU A 250 14.19 -35.68 -21.31
N ASP A 251 15.34 -35.84 -20.64
CA ASP A 251 15.39 -36.56 -19.37
C ASP A 251 14.77 -35.71 -18.24
N LEU A 252 14.09 -36.40 -17.32
CA LEU A 252 13.44 -35.77 -16.18
C LEU A 252 14.44 -35.50 -15.06
N ILE A 253 14.44 -34.27 -14.58
CA ILE A 253 15.18 -33.81 -13.41
C ILE A 253 14.19 -33.62 -12.27
N ARG A 254 14.43 -34.26 -11.13
CA ARG A 254 13.62 -34.09 -9.93
C ARG A 254 14.13 -32.94 -9.07
N PHE A 255 13.20 -32.18 -8.53
CA PHE A 255 13.45 -31.16 -7.51
C PHE A 255 12.54 -31.40 -6.31
N VAL A 256 13.09 -31.18 -5.11
CA VAL A 256 12.30 -31.09 -3.87
C VAL A 256 11.78 -29.66 -3.76
N SER A 257 10.47 -29.49 -3.64
CA SER A 257 9.78 -28.20 -3.57
C SER A 257 9.35 -27.95 -2.13
N LEU A 258 9.95 -26.95 -1.48
CA LEU A 258 9.64 -26.58 -0.10
C LEU A 258 8.46 -25.62 -0.01
N ALA A 259 8.29 -24.77 -1.03
CA ALA A 259 7.12 -23.90 -1.19
C ALA A 259 6.81 -23.77 -2.68
N ASN A 260 5.54 -23.51 -3.01
CA ASN A 260 5.11 -23.27 -4.39
C ASN A 260 3.86 -22.37 -4.41
N TRP A 261 3.73 -21.57 -5.47
CA TRP A 261 2.54 -20.76 -5.73
C TRP A 261 2.50 -20.34 -7.21
N SER A 262 1.37 -19.78 -7.65
CA SER A 262 1.20 -19.24 -9.00
C SER A 262 0.56 -17.87 -8.97
N PHE A 263 0.83 -17.04 -9.98
CA PHE A 263 0.22 -15.73 -10.18
C PHE A 263 0.12 -15.39 -11.67
N SER A 264 -0.66 -14.37 -12.01
CA SER A 264 -0.88 -13.95 -13.40
C SER A 264 -0.53 -12.47 -13.59
N CYS A 265 0.24 -12.17 -14.64
CA CYS A 265 0.55 -10.81 -15.05
C CYS A 265 -0.52 -10.26 -16.00
N VAL A 266 -1.05 -9.06 -15.74
CA VAL A 266 -1.94 -8.33 -16.67
C VAL A 266 -1.17 -7.52 -17.70
N ASP A 267 -1.89 -6.97 -18.69
CA ASP A 267 -1.33 -6.15 -19.76
C ASP A 267 -0.71 -4.87 -19.15
N PRO A 268 0.54 -4.50 -19.52
CA PRO A 268 1.16 -3.24 -19.12
C PRO A 268 0.27 -2.00 -19.37
N LYS A 269 -0.59 -2.04 -20.39
CA LYS A 269 -1.55 -0.95 -20.70
C LYS A 269 -2.72 -0.84 -19.70
N GLN A 270 -2.95 -1.86 -18.89
CA GLN A 270 -3.95 -1.89 -17.82
C GLN A 270 -3.33 -1.77 -16.43
N THR A 271 -2.07 -1.31 -16.36
CA THR A 271 -1.38 -1.11 -15.09
C THR A 271 -1.97 0.04 -14.30
N PHE A 272 -1.80 -0.03 -12.99
CA PHE A 272 -2.10 1.06 -12.07
C PHE A 272 -1.53 2.40 -12.56
N THR A 273 -0.24 2.42 -12.89
CA THR A 273 0.47 3.62 -13.32
C THR A 273 -0.06 4.15 -14.65
N GLU A 274 -0.22 3.29 -15.66
CA GLU A 274 -0.67 3.75 -16.98
C GLU A 274 -2.13 4.20 -16.97
N ILE A 275 -3.02 3.55 -16.22
CA ILE A 275 -4.41 4.04 -16.08
C ILE A 275 -4.41 5.43 -15.43
N LEU A 276 -3.62 5.65 -14.37
CA LEU A 276 -3.53 6.95 -13.70
C LEU A 276 -2.88 8.04 -14.58
N LYS A 277 -1.82 7.72 -15.33
CA LYS A 277 -1.19 8.65 -16.29
C LYS A 277 -2.18 9.08 -17.38
N ASN A 278 -3.01 8.14 -17.86
CA ASN A 278 -3.98 8.38 -18.93
C ASN A 278 -5.32 8.95 -18.47
N LEU A 279 -5.50 9.27 -17.18
CA LEU A 279 -6.71 9.94 -16.71
C LEU A 279 -6.89 11.28 -17.42
N ASN A 280 -8.12 11.57 -17.85
CA ASN A 280 -8.50 12.87 -18.34
C ASN A 280 -8.37 13.91 -17.21
N ARG A 281 -7.51 14.91 -17.42
CA ARG A 281 -7.25 16.02 -16.49
C ARG A 281 -7.88 17.35 -16.94
N THR A 282 -8.60 17.37 -18.05
CA THR A 282 -9.08 18.60 -18.69
C THR A 282 -10.61 18.63 -18.74
N PRO A 283 -11.27 19.65 -18.16
CA PRO A 283 -10.71 20.72 -17.32
C PRO A 283 -10.19 20.20 -15.96
N SER A 284 -9.27 20.92 -15.32
CA SER A 284 -8.68 20.54 -14.03
C SER A 284 -9.70 20.56 -12.87
N THR A 285 -10.80 21.30 -13.04
CA THR A 285 -11.87 21.50 -12.05
C THR A 285 -13.21 20.93 -12.53
N PRO A 286 -14.17 20.62 -11.63
CA PRO A 286 -15.46 20.03 -12.00
C PRO A 286 -16.39 21.06 -12.66
N ARG A 287 -16.15 21.35 -13.93
CA ARG A 287 -16.97 22.24 -14.76
C ARG A 287 -17.33 21.61 -16.09
N LEU A 288 -18.36 22.15 -16.73
CA LEU A 288 -18.70 21.78 -18.10
C LEU A 288 -17.59 22.25 -19.07
N PRO A 289 -17.42 21.55 -20.22
CA PRO A 289 -16.51 21.94 -21.27
C PRO A 289 -16.73 23.39 -21.72
N VAL A 290 -15.64 24.03 -22.16
CA VAL A 290 -15.65 25.43 -22.62
C VAL A 290 -16.72 25.66 -23.68
N ASN A 291 -17.51 26.71 -23.49
CA ASN A 291 -18.58 27.09 -24.40
C ASN A 291 -18.18 28.33 -25.22
N GLU A 292 -18.57 28.38 -26.50
CA GLU A 292 -18.30 29.52 -27.37
C GLU A 292 -19.05 30.80 -26.94
N ASN A 293 -20.14 30.67 -26.19
CA ASN A 293 -20.90 31.80 -25.67
C ASN A 293 -20.20 32.42 -24.44
N SER A 294 -19.58 33.58 -24.64
CA SER A 294 -18.80 34.29 -23.61
C SER A 294 -19.59 34.69 -22.35
N THR A 295 -20.91 34.91 -22.44
CA THR A 295 -21.73 35.26 -21.27
C THR A 295 -22.02 34.02 -20.42
N ALA A 296 -22.40 32.92 -21.06
CA ALA A 296 -22.64 31.65 -20.37
C ALA A 296 -21.34 31.07 -19.80
N GLU A 297 -20.24 31.20 -20.54
CA GLU A 297 -18.92 30.71 -20.15
C GLU A 297 -18.45 31.27 -18.80
N LYS A 298 -18.77 32.53 -18.47
CA LYS A 298 -18.47 33.09 -17.14
C LYS A 298 -19.07 32.27 -16.00
N SER A 299 -20.32 31.84 -16.16
CA SER A 299 -21.03 31.02 -15.17
C SER A 299 -20.53 29.57 -15.19
N LEU A 300 -20.32 29.00 -16.37
CA LEU A 300 -19.81 27.63 -16.51
C LEU A 300 -18.39 27.47 -15.93
N ALA A 301 -17.55 28.49 -16.06
CA ALA A 301 -16.20 28.52 -15.48
C ALA A 301 -16.21 28.49 -13.94
N MET A 302 -17.27 29.01 -13.34
CA MET A 302 -17.50 28.94 -11.88
C MET A 302 -18.16 27.62 -11.45
N GLY A 303 -18.36 26.66 -12.36
CA GLY A 303 -18.96 25.35 -12.05
C GLY A 303 -20.51 25.33 -12.06
N TYR A 304 -21.16 26.40 -12.51
CA TYR A 304 -22.61 26.42 -12.65
C TYR A 304 -23.06 25.57 -13.84
N ILE A 305 -24.17 24.88 -13.66
CA ILE A 305 -24.85 24.11 -14.70
C ILE A 305 -26.29 24.59 -14.88
N PRO A 306 -26.80 24.65 -16.12
CA PRO A 306 -28.18 25.01 -16.36
C PRO A 306 -29.07 23.77 -16.21
N PHE A 307 -30.19 23.89 -15.50
CA PHE A 307 -31.17 22.80 -15.40
C PHE A 307 -32.61 23.30 -15.57
N PRO A 308 -33.52 22.44 -16.04
CA PRO A 308 -34.95 22.77 -16.09
C PRO A 308 -35.52 22.90 -14.66
N HIS A 309 -36.06 24.08 -14.35
CA HIS A 309 -36.62 24.40 -13.03
C HIS A 309 -38.12 24.65 -13.14
N SER A 310 -38.90 23.90 -12.37
CA SER A 310 -40.34 24.15 -12.21
C SER A 310 -40.59 25.02 -10.97
N LEU A 311 -41.09 26.24 -11.18
CA LEU A 311 -41.41 27.16 -10.09
C LEU A 311 -42.64 26.66 -9.32
N ARG A 312 -42.80 27.09 -8.06
CA ARG A 312 -43.93 26.69 -7.19
C ARG A 312 -45.31 26.99 -7.79
N GLN A 313 -45.41 28.00 -8.66
CA GLN A 313 -46.65 28.36 -9.36
C GLN A 313 -46.94 27.49 -10.60
N GLY A 314 -46.07 26.52 -10.93
CA GLY A 314 -46.24 25.59 -12.05
C GLY A 314 -45.62 26.04 -13.38
N SER A 315 -45.08 27.25 -13.46
CA SER A 315 -44.33 27.72 -14.63
C SER A 315 -42.97 27.04 -14.72
N GLN A 316 -42.52 26.78 -15.96
CA GLN A 316 -41.20 26.19 -16.24
C GLN A 316 -40.22 27.29 -16.64
N THR A 317 -39.01 27.23 -16.11
CA THR A 317 -37.88 28.10 -16.45
C THR A 317 -36.59 27.28 -16.48
N VAL A 318 -35.48 27.91 -16.86
CA VAL A 318 -34.13 27.39 -16.62
C VAL A 318 -33.55 28.12 -15.41
N SER A 319 -32.74 27.43 -14.63
CA SER A 319 -32.01 28.03 -13.51
C SER A 319 -30.61 27.45 -13.43
N TRP A 320 -29.73 28.19 -12.79
CA TRP A 320 -28.37 27.81 -12.49
C TRP A 320 -28.31 27.01 -11.18
N TYR A 321 -27.48 25.98 -11.18
CA TYR A 321 -27.12 25.19 -10.00
C TYR A 321 -25.61 24.92 -10.01
N HIS A 322 -24.96 25.04 -8.87
CA HIS A 322 -23.65 24.46 -8.59
C HIS A 322 -23.72 23.63 -7.30
N GLY A 323 -22.89 22.59 -7.26
CA GLY A 323 -22.72 21.77 -6.06
C GLY A 323 -21.72 22.37 -5.07
N PRO A 324 -21.41 21.63 -3.99
CA PRO A 324 -20.38 22.02 -3.04
C PRO A 324 -18.95 21.89 -3.58
N LEU A 325 -18.77 21.24 -4.73
CA LEU A 325 -17.47 21.06 -5.38
C LEU A 325 -17.22 22.24 -6.33
N ALA A 326 -16.75 23.36 -5.80
CA ALA A 326 -16.51 24.59 -6.55
C ALA A 326 -15.18 24.55 -7.33
N THR A 327 -15.10 25.35 -8.39
CA THR A 327 -13.87 25.51 -9.19
C THR A 327 -12.85 26.44 -8.53
N GLY A 328 -13.26 27.21 -7.52
CA GLY A 328 -12.41 28.10 -6.74
C GLY A 328 -13.07 28.52 -5.43
N PHE A 329 -12.40 29.36 -4.64
CA PHE A 329 -12.99 29.94 -3.43
C PHE A 329 -13.83 31.15 -3.78
N HIS A 330 -15.08 31.17 -3.31
CA HIS A 330 -15.98 32.30 -3.43
C HIS A 330 -15.99 33.11 -2.14
N SER A 331 -16.05 34.45 -2.24
CA SER A 331 -16.10 35.36 -1.08
C SER A 331 -17.53 35.66 -0.62
N ASP A 332 -18.50 34.88 -1.05
CA ASP A 332 -19.90 35.13 -0.76
C ASP A 332 -20.21 34.83 0.71
N THR A 333 -20.95 35.72 1.35
CA THR A 333 -21.36 35.56 2.74
C THR A 333 -22.87 35.77 2.88
N TYR A 334 -23.45 35.14 3.89
CA TYR A 334 -24.87 35.26 4.23
C TYR A 334 -25.04 35.22 5.75
N GLU A 335 -25.92 36.07 6.27
CA GLU A 335 -26.22 36.08 7.71
C GLU A 335 -27.29 35.03 8.03
N PHE A 336 -26.86 33.93 8.65
CA PHE A 336 -27.76 32.87 9.12
C PHE A 336 -28.42 33.21 10.47
N PRO A 337 -29.59 32.64 10.78
CA PRO A 337 -30.33 31.59 10.05
C PRO A 337 -31.27 32.10 8.96
N ALA A 338 -31.39 31.35 7.85
CA ALA A 338 -32.38 31.63 6.81
C ALA A 338 -33.78 31.18 7.26
N LYS A 339 -34.82 31.97 6.95
CA LYS A 339 -36.21 31.67 7.34
C LYS A 339 -36.80 30.55 6.49
N ALA A 340 -36.46 30.53 5.20
CA ALA A 340 -36.87 29.51 4.24
C ALA A 340 -35.87 29.47 3.09
N ALA A 341 -35.84 28.36 2.34
CA ALA A 341 -34.96 28.24 1.17
C ALA A 341 -35.19 29.32 0.10
N ASP A 342 -36.41 29.85 -0.02
CA ASP A 342 -36.73 30.89 -1.00
C ASP A 342 -35.93 32.20 -0.73
N GLU A 343 -35.45 32.41 0.50
CA GLU A 343 -34.59 33.54 0.89
C GLU A 343 -33.15 33.42 0.35
N LEU A 344 -32.75 32.19 0.01
CA LEU A 344 -31.43 31.86 -0.53
C LEU A 344 -31.43 31.76 -2.06
N LEU A 345 -32.58 32.00 -2.72
CA LEU A 345 -32.65 32.12 -4.17
C LEU A 345 -31.98 33.42 -4.62
N ARG A 346 -31.05 33.29 -5.57
CA ARG A 346 -30.37 34.43 -6.17
C ARG A 346 -30.89 34.63 -7.59
N TYR A 347 -30.88 35.87 -8.07
CA TYR A 347 -31.30 36.20 -9.43
C TYR A 347 -30.16 36.93 -10.11
N ASP A 348 -29.72 36.41 -11.25
CA ASP A 348 -28.76 37.06 -12.13
C ASP A 348 -29.52 38.02 -13.07
N PRO A 349 -29.40 39.35 -12.91
CA PRO A 349 -30.10 40.30 -13.75
C PRO A 349 -29.56 40.37 -15.18
N GLU A 350 -28.31 39.97 -15.43
CA GLU A 350 -27.69 40.00 -16.76
C GLU A 350 -28.25 38.88 -17.64
N LEU A 351 -28.37 37.67 -17.09
CA LEU A 351 -28.87 36.49 -17.80
C LEU A 351 -30.36 36.25 -17.63
N GLY A 352 -30.99 36.87 -16.63
CA GLY A 352 -32.41 36.67 -16.31
C GLY A 352 -32.71 35.29 -15.74
N LEU A 353 -31.74 34.65 -15.10
CA LEU A 353 -31.85 33.29 -14.57
C LEU A 353 -31.74 33.30 -13.04
N PHE A 354 -32.45 32.39 -12.39
CA PHE A 354 -32.28 32.15 -10.96
C PHE A 354 -31.07 31.26 -10.72
N ASP A 355 -30.31 31.54 -9.67
CA ASP A 355 -29.39 30.61 -9.03
C ASP A 355 -30.08 29.99 -7.82
N THR A 356 -30.13 28.66 -7.82
CA THR A 356 -30.87 27.85 -6.84
C THR A 356 -29.95 27.07 -5.90
N SER A 357 -28.64 27.23 -6.03
CA SER A 357 -27.62 26.37 -5.41
C SER A 357 -27.73 26.34 -3.88
N TYR A 358 -27.75 27.52 -3.26
CA TYR A 358 -27.88 27.67 -1.81
C TYR A 358 -29.26 27.28 -1.28
N ALA A 359 -30.32 27.60 -2.02
CA ALA A 359 -31.68 27.18 -1.69
C ALA A 359 -31.81 25.64 -1.71
N ALA A 360 -31.20 24.99 -2.71
CA ALA A 360 -31.18 23.54 -2.84
C ALA A 360 -30.36 22.89 -1.72
N ALA A 361 -29.21 23.45 -1.36
CA ALA A 361 -28.39 23.00 -0.23
C ALA A 361 -29.18 23.03 1.09
N TRP A 362 -29.86 24.16 1.36
CA TRP A 362 -30.68 24.32 2.56
C TRP A 362 -31.82 23.31 2.64
N GLN A 363 -32.55 23.10 1.54
CA GLN A 363 -33.61 22.09 1.52
C GLN A 363 -33.05 20.68 1.70
N LEU A 364 -31.91 20.37 1.08
CA LEU A 364 -31.25 19.08 1.22
C LEU A 364 -30.88 18.79 2.67
N GLY A 365 -30.26 19.73 3.37
CA GLY A 365 -29.86 19.56 4.77
C GLY A 365 -31.06 19.26 5.67
N ARG A 366 -32.18 19.96 5.43
CA ARG A 366 -33.45 19.71 6.12
C ARG A 366 -33.97 18.30 5.84
N MET A 367 -33.98 17.88 4.58
CA MET A 367 -34.46 16.56 4.18
C MET A 367 -33.59 15.42 4.74
N LEU A 368 -32.26 15.54 4.65
CA LEU A 368 -31.32 14.56 5.20
C LEU A 368 -31.49 14.40 6.72
N THR A 369 -31.71 15.51 7.42
CA THR A 369 -31.95 15.47 8.87
C THR A 369 -33.29 14.83 9.20
N LEU A 370 -34.36 15.13 8.45
CA LEU A 370 -35.67 14.50 8.64
C LEU A 370 -35.65 12.99 8.36
N GLN A 371 -34.85 12.56 7.39
CA GLN A 371 -34.65 11.14 7.09
C GLN A 371 -34.02 10.40 8.28
N ASN A 372 -33.14 11.07 9.04
CA ASN A 372 -32.55 10.55 10.26
C ASN A 372 -33.42 10.90 11.49
N SER A 373 -34.46 10.10 11.74
CA SER A 373 -35.42 10.32 12.84
C SER A 373 -34.77 10.47 14.23
N THR A 374 -33.68 9.75 14.49
CA THR A 374 -32.91 9.83 15.73
C THR A 374 -32.26 11.20 15.90
N VAL A 375 -31.56 11.70 14.87
CA VAL A 375 -30.94 13.03 14.91
C VAL A 375 -32.01 14.12 14.97
N ALA A 376 -33.06 14.03 14.15
CA ALA A 376 -34.14 15.02 14.14
C ALA A 376 -34.84 15.17 15.50
N THR A 377 -35.23 14.05 16.12
CA THR A 377 -35.92 14.06 17.42
C THR A 377 -35.05 14.65 18.51
N SER A 378 -33.77 14.31 18.50
CA SER A 378 -32.85 14.73 19.55
C SER A 378 -32.37 16.16 19.39
N LEU A 379 -32.15 16.61 18.16
CA LEU A 379 -31.91 18.02 17.86
C LEU A 379 -33.11 18.86 18.31
N TYR A 380 -34.33 18.41 18.00
CA TYR A 380 -35.56 19.07 18.44
C TYR A 380 -35.68 19.14 19.97
N ASN A 381 -35.46 18.03 20.67
CA ASN A 381 -35.50 17.98 22.13
C ASN A 381 -34.44 18.88 22.78
N TRP A 382 -33.22 18.87 22.23
CA TRP A 382 -32.13 19.72 22.71
C TRP A 382 -32.46 21.21 22.54
N LYS A 383 -32.96 21.62 21.37
CA LYS A 383 -33.40 23.01 21.13
C LYS A 383 -34.48 23.44 22.12
N ARG A 384 -35.48 22.59 22.37
CA ARG A 384 -36.54 22.86 23.34
C ARG A 384 -36.00 23.02 24.76
N ALA A 385 -35.07 22.16 25.18
CA ALA A 385 -34.46 22.25 26.49
C ALA A 385 -33.64 23.54 26.64
N PHE A 386 -32.91 23.94 25.59
CA PHE A 386 -32.14 25.19 25.54
C PHE A 386 -33.07 26.41 25.63
N ALA A 387 -34.12 26.47 24.81
CA ALA A 387 -35.10 27.56 24.81
C ALA A 387 -35.83 27.69 26.17
N GLN A 388 -36.26 26.58 26.76
CA GLN A 388 -36.88 26.58 28.10
C GLN A 388 -35.93 27.14 29.16
N ARG A 389 -34.65 26.79 29.08
CA ARG A 389 -33.62 27.30 29.99
C ARG A 389 -33.34 28.79 29.78
N LEU A 390 -33.24 29.24 28.53
CA LEU A 390 -33.05 30.65 28.21
C LEU A 390 -34.17 31.49 28.85
N LYS A 391 -35.42 31.04 28.68
CA LYS A 391 -36.60 31.68 29.29
C LYS A 391 -36.60 31.63 30.83
N GLN A 392 -36.12 30.54 31.44
CA GLN A 392 -35.93 30.47 32.89
C GLN A 392 -34.90 31.50 33.38
N LEU A 393 -33.79 31.66 32.66
CA LEU A 393 -32.75 32.64 32.98
C LEU A 393 -33.27 34.08 32.83
N GLU A 394 -34.02 34.38 31.78
CA GLU A 394 -34.66 35.69 31.59
C GLU A 394 -35.63 36.01 32.74
N ASN A 395 -36.50 35.07 33.11
CA ASN A 395 -37.42 35.26 34.22
C ASN A 395 -36.69 35.47 35.56
N ILE A 396 -35.56 34.79 35.79
CA ILE A 396 -34.75 35.00 37.00
C ILE A 396 -34.12 36.41 37.00
N LEU A 397 -33.63 36.88 35.85
CA LEU A 397 -33.04 38.22 35.70
C LEU A 397 -34.05 39.36 35.87
N ILE A 398 -35.30 39.18 35.45
CA ILE A 398 -36.35 40.21 35.56
C ILE A 398 -36.85 40.39 37.01
N HIS A 399 -36.62 39.42 37.90
CA HIS A 399 -37.27 39.37 39.21
C HIS A 399 -36.35 39.40 40.45
N LEU A 400 -35.03 39.55 40.33
CA LEU A 400 -34.11 39.61 41.51
C LEU A 400 -33.13 40.80 41.52
N PRO A 401 -32.95 41.50 42.67
CA PRO A 401 -31.87 42.48 42.88
C PRO A 401 -30.55 41.85 43.38
N LEU A 402 -30.43 40.52 43.45
CA LEU A 402 -29.23 39.81 43.92
C LEU A 402 -28.92 38.63 42.99
N THR A 403 -27.67 38.57 42.50
CA THR A 403 -27.18 37.60 41.51
C THR A 403 -27.19 36.18 42.08
N PRO A 404 -27.86 35.19 41.46
CA PRO A 404 -27.80 33.82 41.90
C PRO A 404 -26.42 33.20 41.56
N LYS A 405 -25.76 32.68 42.59
CA LYS A 405 -24.54 31.85 42.50
C LYS A 405 -24.91 30.41 42.13
N GLN A 406 -25.49 30.20 40.95
CA GLN A 406 -25.58 28.86 40.35
C GLN A 406 -25.08 28.96 38.92
N SER A 407 -23.79 28.62 38.74
CA SER A 407 -23.26 28.22 37.44
C SER A 407 -23.99 26.94 37.04
N ALA A 408 -25.08 27.08 36.31
CA ALA A 408 -25.79 25.95 35.75
C ALA A 408 -24.91 25.38 34.61
N ALA A 409 -24.55 24.10 34.68
CA ALA A 409 -23.75 23.41 33.66
C ALA A 409 -24.38 23.59 32.26
N PRO A 410 -23.61 23.80 31.18
CA PRO A 410 -24.15 23.98 29.82
C PRO A 410 -25.00 22.77 29.39
N ILE A 411 -26.08 23.01 28.61
CA ILE A 411 -26.80 21.91 27.94
C ILE A 411 -26.00 21.59 26.68
N ASP A 412 -25.11 20.61 26.80
CA ASP A 412 -24.27 20.21 25.68
C ASP A 412 -25.08 19.51 24.60
N LEU A 413 -24.69 19.75 23.34
CA LEU A 413 -25.27 19.05 22.20
C LEU A 413 -24.87 17.56 22.27
N PRO A 414 -25.80 16.61 22.07
CA PRO A 414 -25.46 15.21 22.05
C PRO A 414 -24.37 14.89 21.01
N LEU A 415 -23.35 14.11 21.41
CA LEU A 415 -22.15 13.85 20.58
C LEU A 415 -22.44 13.29 19.19
N TYR A 416 -23.49 12.48 19.02
CA TYR A 416 -23.85 11.96 17.69
C TYR A 416 -24.52 13.00 16.79
N VAL A 417 -25.21 14.00 17.36
CA VAL A 417 -25.74 15.13 16.59
C VAL A 417 -24.57 16.00 16.16
N PHE A 418 -23.62 16.25 17.06
CA PHE A 418 -22.36 16.92 16.70
C PHE A 418 -21.61 16.20 15.57
N LYS A 419 -21.42 14.88 15.70
CA LYS A 419 -20.81 14.04 14.66
C LYS A 419 -21.56 14.14 13.33
N TRP A 420 -22.88 14.15 13.35
CA TRP A 420 -23.70 14.32 12.14
C TRP A 420 -23.41 15.63 11.41
N PHE A 421 -23.35 16.76 12.12
CA PHE A 421 -23.01 18.06 11.51
C PHE A 421 -21.57 18.10 10.97
N ARG A 422 -20.62 17.45 11.66
CA ARG A 422 -19.23 17.28 11.15
C ARG A 422 -19.17 16.38 9.92
N ASP A 423 -19.97 15.32 9.87
CA ASP A 423 -20.07 14.46 8.69
C ASP A 423 -20.67 15.23 7.49
N LEU A 424 -21.66 16.11 7.71
CA LEU A 424 -22.21 17.00 6.67
C LEU A 424 -21.18 18.01 6.16
N GLU A 425 -20.34 18.57 7.03
CA GLU A 425 -19.22 19.46 6.65
C GLU A 425 -18.24 18.78 5.70
N LEU A 426 -17.99 17.48 5.92
CA LEU A 426 -17.17 16.63 5.05
C LEU A 426 -17.97 16.03 3.88
N LEU A 427 -19.17 16.54 3.59
CA LEU A 427 -20.06 16.11 2.50
C LEU A 427 -20.48 14.63 2.56
N LYS A 428 -20.47 14.00 3.74
CA LYS A 428 -20.89 12.60 3.90
C LYS A 428 -22.41 12.50 3.85
N GLY A 429 -22.89 11.45 3.17
CA GLY A 429 -24.33 11.22 3.00
C GLY A 429 -25.02 12.18 2.02
N ILE A 430 -24.28 13.05 1.34
CA ILE A 430 -24.81 13.89 0.27
C ILE A 430 -25.08 13.02 -0.96
N PRO A 431 -26.30 13.07 -1.56
CA PRO A 431 -26.59 12.31 -2.77
C PRO A 431 -25.66 12.72 -3.92
N PHE A 432 -25.20 11.73 -4.70
CA PHE A 432 -24.20 11.94 -5.75
C PHE A 432 -24.59 13.04 -6.76
N ASN A 433 -25.86 13.13 -7.13
CA ASN A 433 -26.37 14.13 -8.07
C ASN A 433 -26.28 15.58 -7.57
N TYR A 434 -26.09 15.81 -6.26
CA TYR A 434 -25.80 17.14 -5.73
C TYR A 434 -24.31 17.49 -5.81
N LEU A 435 -23.44 16.49 -5.82
CA LEU A 435 -21.98 16.63 -5.95
C LEU A 435 -21.57 16.76 -7.41
N VAL A 436 -22.07 15.86 -8.27
CA VAL A 436 -21.79 15.78 -9.70
C VAL A 436 -23.14 15.72 -10.44
N PRO A 437 -23.77 16.87 -10.70
CA PRO A 437 -25.11 16.93 -11.28
C PRO A 437 -25.19 16.59 -12.77
N ASP A 438 -24.08 16.70 -13.52
CA ASP A 438 -23.98 16.30 -14.93
C ASP A 438 -22.73 15.42 -15.12
N GLU A 439 -22.88 14.33 -15.87
CA GLU A 439 -21.81 13.35 -16.12
C GLU A 439 -20.58 13.96 -16.78
N LYS A 440 -20.73 15.06 -17.53
CA LYS A 440 -19.63 15.77 -18.17
C LYS A 440 -18.68 16.44 -17.18
N LEU A 441 -19.10 16.67 -15.93
CA LEU A 441 -18.22 17.21 -14.89
C LEU A 441 -17.19 16.16 -14.42
N LEU A 442 -17.57 14.86 -14.46
CA LEU A 442 -16.72 13.74 -14.08
C LEU A 442 -16.91 12.54 -15.04
N PRO A 443 -16.35 12.63 -16.27
CA PRO A 443 -16.39 11.52 -17.24
C PRO A 443 -15.67 10.27 -16.72
N SER A 444 -15.83 9.14 -17.40
CA SER A 444 -15.03 7.93 -17.12
C SER A 444 -13.54 8.20 -17.29
N GLU A 445 -12.71 7.61 -16.43
CA GLU A 445 -11.26 7.81 -16.39
C GLU A 445 -10.87 9.28 -16.31
N SER A 446 -11.38 9.98 -15.28
CA SER A 446 -11.07 11.39 -15.05
C SER A 446 -10.82 11.73 -13.59
N ILE A 447 -10.04 12.79 -13.37
CA ILE A 447 -9.74 13.35 -12.05
C ILE A 447 -9.96 14.87 -12.09
N ARG A 448 -10.60 15.42 -11.04
CA ARG A 448 -10.90 16.84 -10.90
C ARG A 448 -10.52 17.34 -9.51
N PHE A 449 -9.88 18.50 -9.45
CA PHE A 449 -9.60 19.24 -8.23
C PHE A 449 -10.75 20.19 -7.91
N PHE A 450 -11.13 20.29 -6.65
CA PHE A 450 -12.20 21.20 -6.22
C PHE A 450 -11.85 21.92 -4.93
N CYS A 451 -12.51 23.06 -4.73
CA CYS A 451 -12.62 23.72 -3.43
C CYS A 451 -14.00 23.43 -2.84
N VAL A 452 -14.09 23.18 -1.54
CA VAL A 452 -15.40 23.05 -0.89
C VAL A 452 -16.01 24.44 -0.74
N ASP A 453 -17.17 24.64 -1.34
CA ASP A 453 -17.95 25.87 -1.18
C ASP A 453 -18.46 25.98 0.26
N SER A 454 -17.89 26.94 1.00
CA SER A 454 -18.24 27.17 2.41
C SER A 454 -19.68 27.60 2.58
N LEU A 455 -20.17 28.51 1.72
CA LEU A 455 -21.52 29.01 1.84
C LEU A 455 -22.56 27.94 1.51
N TRP A 456 -22.26 27.06 0.54
CA TRP A 456 -23.11 25.92 0.23
C TRP A 456 -23.23 24.98 1.43
N VAL A 457 -22.10 24.67 2.09
CA VAL A 457 -22.07 23.83 3.31
C VAL A 457 -22.79 24.53 4.48
N ASP A 458 -22.63 25.84 4.64
CA ASP A 458 -23.32 26.59 5.69
C ASP A 458 -24.83 26.61 5.46
N CYS A 459 -25.27 26.75 4.21
CA CYS A 459 -26.69 26.65 3.84
C CYS A 459 -27.23 25.24 4.14
N LEU A 460 -26.49 24.18 3.80
CA LEU A 460 -26.82 22.80 4.13
C LEU A 460 -26.95 22.61 5.65
N GLN A 461 -25.99 23.08 6.43
CA GLN A 461 -26.00 22.96 7.88
C GLN A 461 -27.13 23.80 8.51
N ASP A 462 -27.40 25.02 8.03
CA ASP A 462 -28.57 25.78 8.50
C ASP A 462 -29.89 25.09 8.17
N GLY A 463 -29.99 24.49 6.98
CA GLY A 463 -31.13 23.66 6.59
C GLY A 463 -31.32 22.46 7.51
N ALA A 464 -30.24 21.74 7.83
CA ALA A 464 -30.24 20.65 8.80
C ALA A 464 -30.63 21.13 10.21
N PHE A 465 -30.15 22.31 10.59
CA PHE A 465 -30.51 22.93 11.86
C PHE A 465 -31.95 23.44 11.86
N SER A 466 -32.60 23.69 10.73
CA SER A 466 -33.95 24.29 10.65
C SER A 466 -35.09 23.44 11.23
N ILE A 467 -34.82 22.19 11.62
CA ILE A 467 -35.82 21.31 12.22
C ILE A 467 -36.37 21.92 13.51
N GLY A 468 -37.70 22.00 13.59
CA GLY A 468 -38.41 22.57 14.72
C GLY A 468 -38.76 24.06 14.59
N ARG A 469 -38.34 24.75 13.53
CA ARG A 469 -38.78 26.14 13.25
C ARG A 469 -40.26 26.16 12.86
N VAL A 470 -41.10 26.83 13.64
CA VAL A 470 -42.55 27.01 13.35
C VAL A 470 -42.93 28.49 13.30
N THR A 471 -42.25 29.31 14.10
CA THR A 471 -42.53 30.73 14.30
C THR A 471 -41.28 31.57 14.07
N GLY A 472 -41.45 32.88 13.87
CA GLY A 472 -40.31 33.81 13.79
C GLY A 472 -39.48 33.87 15.07
N ALA A 473 -40.06 33.53 16.23
CA ALA A 473 -39.33 33.46 17.49
C ALA A 473 -38.30 32.33 17.50
N ASP A 474 -38.64 31.17 16.92
CA ASP A 474 -37.73 30.02 16.82
C ASP A 474 -36.47 30.37 15.97
N VAL A 475 -36.65 31.24 14.96
CA VAL A 475 -35.53 31.74 14.14
C VAL A 475 -34.59 32.61 14.97
N THR A 476 -35.11 33.47 15.84
CA THR A 476 -34.32 34.31 16.73
C THR A 476 -33.60 33.50 17.82
N GLU A 477 -34.25 32.47 18.37
CA GLU A 477 -33.65 31.54 19.33
C GLU A 477 -32.49 30.75 18.71
N ASP A 478 -32.62 30.35 17.44
CA ASP A 478 -31.57 29.67 16.69
C ASP A 478 -30.32 30.56 16.51
N THR A 479 -30.47 31.86 16.30
CA THR A 479 -29.35 32.81 16.22
C THR A 479 -28.51 32.75 17.51
N VAL A 480 -29.15 32.85 18.67
CA VAL A 480 -28.48 32.81 19.98
C VAL A 480 -27.82 31.44 20.23
N THR A 481 -28.53 30.37 19.85
CA THR A 481 -28.08 28.98 20.04
C THR A 481 -26.84 28.66 19.19
N ARG A 482 -26.78 29.17 17.95
CA ARG A 482 -25.63 29.03 17.04
C ARG A 482 -24.44 29.84 17.53
N SER A 483 -24.62 31.11 17.92
CA SER A 483 -23.54 31.95 18.45
C SER A 483 -22.91 31.38 19.73
N SER A 484 -23.68 30.64 20.54
CA SER A 484 -23.20 30.03 21.78
C SER A 484 -22.45 28.71 21.58
N ASN A 485 -22.61 28.03 20.43
CA ASN A 485 -22.01 26.73 20.14
C ASN A 485 -21.05 26.84 18.94
N SER A 486 -19.86 27.34 19.19
CA SER A 486 -18.80 27.54 18.18
C SER A 486 -18.32 26.27 17.48
N GLY A 487 -18.74 25.08 17.93
CA GLY A 487 -18.38 23.79 17.30
C GLY A 487 -19.36 23.30 16.23
N LEU A 488 -20.55 23.91 16.10
CA LEU A 488 -21.54 23.54 15.08
C LEU A 488 -21.38 24.31 13.77
N THR A 489 -20.78 25.50 13.85
CA THR A 489 -20.47 26.35 12.71
C THR A 489 -19.00 26.17 12.36
N ARG A 490 -18.69 26.06 11.07
CA ARG A 490 -17.30 25.99 10.60
C ARG A 490 -16.51 27.18 11.15
N SER A 491 -15.25 26.98 11.53
CA SER A 491 -14.34 28.10 11.76
C SER A 491 -14.11 28.80 10.42
N ASP A 492 -14.46 30.09 10.32
CA ASP A 492 -14.47 30.86 9.06
C ASP A 492 -13.18 30.76 8.22
N ASP A 493 -12.04 30.47 8.85
CA ASP A 493 -10.72 30.42 8.20
C ASP A 493 -10.32 29.06 7.58
N GLN A 494 -11.11 27.99 7.77
CA GLN A 494 -10.66 26.65 7.35
C GLN A 494 -10.94 26.39 5.87
N LYS A 495 -9.95 26.66 5.01
CA LYS A 495 -9.96 26.25 3.60
C LYS A 495 -10.00 24.73 3.49
N LEU A 496 -10.95 24.20 2.72
CA LEU A 496 -11.07 22.77 2.41
C LEU A 496 -11.00 22.60 0.89
N THR A 497 -10.12 21.72 0.45
CA THR A 497 -9.94 21.38 -0.97
C THR A 497 -9.81 19.88 -1.13
N GLY A 498 -9.93 19.39 -2.35
CA GLY A 498 -9.98 17.95 -2.56
C GLY A 498 -9.86 17.54 -4.02
N ILE A 499 -9.88 16.23 -4.20
CA ILE A 499 -10.00 15.61 -5.52
C ILE A 499 -11.22 14.70 -5.57
N ILE A 500 -11.85 14.65 -6.74
CA ILE A 500 -12.83 13.64 -7.08
C ILE A 500 -12.34 12.92 -8.34
N MET A 501 -12.36 11.60 -8.31
CA MET A 501 -11.82 10.76 -9.37
C MET A 501 -12.83 9.67 -9.72
N ARG A 502 -13.03 9.45 -11.02
CA ARG A 502 -13.77 8.30 -11.56
C ARG A 502 -12.83 7.46 -12.41
N SER A 503 -12.42 6.30 -11.92
CA SER A 503 -11.45 5.43 -12.59
C SER A 503 -11.61 3.96 -12.18
N GLN A 504 -11.29 3.05 -13.11
CA GLN A 504 -11.11 1.64 -12.82
C GLN A 504 -10.07 1.37 -11.74
N VAL A 505 -9.10 2.26 -11.51
CA VAL A 505 -8.12 2.14 -10.42
C VAL A 505 -8.81 2.07 -9.05
N VAL A 506 -9.86 2.85 -8.86
CA VAL A 506 -10.64 2.84 -7.60
C VAL A 506 -11.32 1.48 -7.38
N ALA A 507 -11.76 0.84 -8.45
CA ALA A 507 -12.42 -0.46 -8.40
C ALA A 507 -11.41 -1.62 -8.24
N GLY A 508 -10.28 -1.55 -8.94
CA GLY A 508 -9.26 -2.61 -8.97
C GLY A 508 -8.34 -2.63 -7.75
N TRP A 509 -8.08 -1.49 -7.13
CA TRP A 509 -7.12 -1.35 -6.02
C TRP A 509 -7.79 -0.82 -4.76
N PRO A 510 -8.38 -1.69 -3.91
CA PRO A 510 -9.09 -1.27 -2.70
C PRO A 510 -8.18 -0.67 -1.62
N GLY A 511 -6.89 -1.01 -1.61
CA GLY A 511 -5.89 -0.50 -0.67
C GLY A 511 -5.21 0.81 -1.09
N LEU A 512 -5.82 1.58 -2.00
CA LEU A 512 -5.28 2.85 -2.48
C LEU A 512 -5.05 3.84 -1.33
N LEU A 513 -3.94 4.59 -1.41
CA LEU A 513 -3.62 5.73 -0.55
C LEU A 513 -3.51 7.00 -1.40
N VAL A 514 -3.85 8.14 -0.78
CA VAL A 514 -3.85 9.45 -1.44
C VAL A 514 -3.30 10.47 -0.47
N ASP A 515 -2.17 11.08 -0.84
CA ASP A 515 -1.50 12.14 -0.09
C ASP A 515 -1.65 13.47 -0.83
N GLY A 516 -1.85 14.57 -0.09
CA GLY A 516 -2.05 15.90 -0.66
C GLY A 516 -1.05 16.91 -0.08
N TYR A 517 -0.55 17.81 -0.93
CA TYR A 517 0.47 18.81 -0.58
C TYR A 517 0.01 20.23 -0.96
N ASP A 518 0.49 21.23 -0.21
CA ASP A 518 0.18 22.65 -0.40
C ASP A 518 1.03 23.36 -1.47
N THR A 519 2.11 22.72 -1.94
CA THR A 519 3.00 23.22 -3.00
C THR A 519 2.76 22.49 -4.31
N ALA A 520 3.02 23.18 -5.43
CA ALA A 520 3.06 22.58 -6.76
C ALA A 520 4.46 22.01 -6.97
N VAL A 521 4.59 20.69 -6.89
CA VAL A 521 5.87 19.99 -7.07
C VAL A 521 5.86 19.34 -8.45
N ALA A 522 6.79 19.74 -9.32
CA ALA A 522 6.85 19.27 -10.71
C ALA A 522 7.64 17.97 -10.88
N ASP A 523 8.59 17.67 -9.99
CA ASP A 523 9.40 16.45 -10.07
C ASP A 523 8.62 15.22 -9.59
N ALA A 524 8.74 14.12 -10.33
CA ALA A 524 8.00 12.88 -10.08
C ALA A 524 8.68 11.97 -9.04
N ASP A 525 10.00 12.10 -8.85
CA ASP A 525 10.84 11.04 -8.29
C ASP A 525 11.38 11.31 -6.88
N SER A 526 11.23 12.53 -6.36
CA SER A 526 11.58 12.85 -4.97
C SER A 526 10.58 13.84 -4.36
N ILE A 527 10.21 13.59 -3.10
CA ILE A 527 9.76 14.65 -2.22
C ILE A 527 10.96 14.86 -1.32
N ASP A 528 11.67 15.97 -1.49
CA ASP A 528 12.52 16.43 -0.41
C ASP A 528 11.58 16.76 0.78
N GLU A 529 11.88 16.33 2.01
CA GLU A 529 11.05 16.64 3.21
C GLU A 529 10.89 18.17 3.43
N THR A 530 11.65 18.96 2.68
CA THR A 530 11.70 20.42 2.59
C THR A 530 10.81 21.03 1.49
N GLU A 531 10.16 20.26 0.61
CA GLU A 531 9.52 20.76 -0.63
C GLU A 531 7.99 20.98 -0.58
N GLY A 532 7.29 20.55 0.48
CA GLY A 532 5.86 20.81 0.63
C GLY A 532 5.27 20.24 1.92
N ASN A 533 4.33 20.95 2.55
CA ASN A 533 3.69 20.47 3.76
C ASN A 533 2.61 19.45 3.40
N LEU A 534 2.71 18.24 3.96
CA LEU A 534 1.65 17.23 3.87
C LEU A 534 0.38 17.76 4.53
N LEU A 535 -0.71 17.80 3.76
CA LEU A 535 -2.00 18.28 4.24
C LEU A 535 -2.76 17.17 4.98
N PRO A 536 -3.39 17.47 6.13
CA PRO A 536 -4.24 16.50 6.82
C PRO A 536 -5.42 16.04 5.94
N LEU A 537 -5.48 14.74 5.64
CA LEU A 537 -6.60 14.11 4.95
C LEU A 537 -7.80 13.96 5.92
N LEU A 538 -8.88 14.71 5.67
CA LEU A 538 -10.08 14.71 6.51
C LEU A 538 -11.12 13.67 6.09
N ARG A 539 -11.17 13.34 4.79
CA ARG A 539 -12.07 12.33 4.24
C ARG A 539 -11.43 11.66 3.03
N MET A 540 -11.46 10.33 3.01
CA MET A 540 -11.26 9.51 1.82
C MET A 540 -12.38 8.47 1.79
N ASP A 541 -13.17 8.45 0.73
CA ASP A 541 -14.38 7.63 0.68
C ASP A 541 -14.73 7.24 -0.76
N LYS A 542 -15.30 6.05 -0.95
CA LYS A 542 -15.75 5.57 -2.26
C LYS A 542 -17.24 5.85 -2.40
N LEU A 543 -17.58 6.81 -3.27
CA LEU A 543 -18.98 7.19 -3.54
C LEU A 543 -19.70 6.16 -4.42
N ALA A 544 -18.93 5.47 -5.27
CA ALA A 544 -19.37 4.35 -6.11
C ALA A 544 -18.20 3.35 -6.27
N LYS A 545 -18.41 2.26 -7.01
CA LYS A 545 -17.37 1.24 -7.24
C LYS A 545 -16.09 1.82 -7.85
N ASP A 546 -16.25 2.80 -8.74
CA ASP A 546 -15.21 3.46 -9.53
C ASP A 546 -14.99 4.94 -9.15
N VAL A 547 -15.73 5.48 -8.17
CA VAL A 547 -15.67 6.91 -7.80
C VAL A 547 -15.12 7.09 -6.40
N LEU A 548 -14.01 7.84 -6.30
CA LEU A 548 -13.33 8.21 -5.07
C LEU A 548 -13.44 9.72 -4.82
N ILE A 549 -13.68 10.12 -3.57
CA ILE A 549 -13.55 11.50 -3.12
C ILE A 549 -12.53 11.60 -1.99
N CYS A 550 -11.64 12.58 -2.08
CA CYS A 550 -10.70 12.95 -1.02
C CYS A 550 -10.86 14.43 -0.65
N ILE A 551 -10.89 14.75 0.64
CA ILE A 551 -10.95 16.12 1.17
C ILE A 551 -9.79 16.33 2.15
N PHE A 552 -9.03 17.39 1.93
CA PHE A 552 -7.89 17.81 2.73
C PHE A 552 -8.18 19.12 3.46
N GLN A 553 -7.54 19.29 4.63
CA GLN A 553 -7.50 20.56 5.34
C GLN A 553 -6.40 21.44 4.74
N GLY A 554 -6.78 22.52 4.05
CA GLY A 554 -5.85 23.41 3.36
C GLY A 554 -6.17 23.52 1.86
N GLU A 555 -5.24 24.14 1.12
CA GLU A 555 -5.32 24.31 -0.33
C GLU A 555 -4.36 23.34 -1.02
N VAL A 556 -4.92 22.26 -1.58
CA VAL A 556 -4.16 21.22 -2.25
C VAL A 556 -3.75 21.68 -3.65
N LYS A 557 -2.45 21.56 -3.95
CA LYS A 557 -1.87 21.86 -5.26
C LYS A 557 -1.30 20.62 -5.93
N THR A 558 -0.82 19.65 -5.15
CA THR A 558 -0.31 18.37 -5.64
C THR A 558 -0.98 17.24 -4.89
N VAL A 559 -1.33 16.17 -5.61
CA VAL A 559 -1.87 14.93 -5.03
C VAL A 559 -1.10 13.75 -5.57
N ASP A 560 -0.66 12.89 -4.65
CA ASP A 560 0.03 11.66 -4.95
C ASP A 560 -0.90 10.48 -4.68
N ILE A 561 -1.04 9.61 -5.67
CA ILE A 561 -1.86 8.40 -5.59
C ILE A 561 -0.93 7.20 -5.70
N HIS A 562 -0.96 6.33 -4.68
CA HIS A 562 -0.10 5.15 -4.62
C HIS A 562 -0.80 4.01 -3.91
N GLN A 563 -0.31 2.79 -4.10
CA GLN A 563 -0.84 1.62 -3.39
C GLN A 563 -0.30 1.60 -1.94
N LYS A 564 -0.88 0.75 -1.09
CA LYS A 564 -0.26 0.45 0.20
C LYS A 564 1.14 -0.15 -0.03
N PRO A 565 2.15 0.26 0.75
CA PRO A 565 3.44 -0.43 0.78
C PRO A 565 3.27 -1.84 1.35
N GLU A 566 2.94 -2.79 0.48
CA GLU A 566 2.88 -4.21 0.82
C GLU A 566 4.31 -4.80 0.83
N ALA A 567 5.12 -4.39 1.81
CA ALA A 567 6.56 -4.69 1.89
C ALA A 567 7.38 -4.18 0.68
N MET A 568 8.70 -4.03 0.87
CA MET A 568 9.60 -3.69 -0.23
C MET A 568 9.67 -4.85 -1.23
N HIS A 569 9.37 -4.59 -2.50
CA HIS A 569 9.49 -5.57 -3.57
C HIS A 569 10.87 -5.49 -4.22
N PHE A 570 11.23 -6.53 -4.98
CA PHE A 570 12.47 -6.54 -5.77
C PHE A 570 12.13 -6.60 -7.24
N GLY A 571 12.84 -5.82 -8.05
CA GLY A 571 12.56 -5.73 -9.47
C GLY A 571 13.46 -4.76 -10.21
N VAL A 572 13.08 -4.56 -11.46
CA VAL A 572 13.67 -3.62 -12.41
C VAL A 572 12.66 -2.50 -12.70
N ASP A 573 13.12 -1.42 -13.33
CA ASP A 573 12.23 -0.32 -13.66
C ASP A 573 11.10 -0.81 -14.59
N PRO A 574 9.89 -0.23 -14.49
CA PRO A 574 8.78 -0.60 -15.36
C PRO A 574 9.17 -0.51 -16.85
N PHE A 575 8.71 -1.47 -17.66
CA PHE A 575 8.92 -1.42 -19.10
C PHE A 575 8.08 -0.28 -19.68
N ASP A 576 8.72 0.76 -20.20
CA ASP A 576 8.00 1.74 -21.00
C ASP A 576 7.54 1.10 -22.32
N VAL A 577 6.40 1.54 -22.85
CA VAL A 577 5.75 0.92 -24.03
C VAL A 577 6.65 1.05 -25.27
N ASP A 578 7.53 2.05 -25.28
CA ASP A 578 8.45 2.38 -26.37
C ASP A 578 9.91 1.96 -26.09
N ASP A 579 10.25 1.56 -24.87
CA ASP A 579 11.62 1.19 -24.50
C ASP A 579 11.89 -0.29 -24.78
N THR A 580 12.86 -0.54 -25.67
CA THR A 580 13.36 -1.90 -25.95
C THR A 580 14.36 -2.38 -24.90
N GLU A 581 14.83 -1.49 -24.03
CA GLU A 581 15.88 -1.76 -23.05
C GLU A 581 15.34 -1.70 -21.62
N VAL A 582 15.64 -2.74 -20.85
CA VAL A 582 15.24 -2.82 -19.44
C VAL A 582 16.30 -2.16 -18.60
N THR A 583 15.87 -1.23 -17.75
CA THR A 583 16.78 -0.40 -16.97
C THR A 583 16.51 -0.52 -15.48
N LYS A 584 17.46 0.00 -14.69
CA LYS A 584 17.36 0.09 -13.25
C LYS A 584 17.96 1.40 -12.78
N ASP A 585 17.20 2.17 -12.00
CA ASP A 585 17.71 3.31 -11.25
C ASP A 585 18.34 2.87 -9.92
N LEU A 586 19.49 3.46 -9.58
CA LEU A 586 20.27 3.11 -8.41
C LEU A 586 19.91 3.97 -7.20
N ARG A 587 20.23 3.45 -6.01
CA ARG A 587 19.92 4.02 -4.70
C ARG A 587 21.17 4.31 -3.89
N ASN A 588 21.13 5.38 -3.10
CA ASN A 588 22.17 5.69 -2.14
C ASN A 588 22.08 4.77 -0.90
N ALA A 589 23.01 4.96 0.05
CA ALA A 589 23.08 4.13 1.26
C ALA A 589 21.89 4.29 2.23
N ASN A 590 21.04 5.29 2.02
CA ASN A 590 19.80 5.55 2.76
C ASN A 590 18.55 4.98 2.05
N GLY A 591 18.71 4.41 0.85
CA GLY A 591 17.61 3.86 0.04
C GLY A 591 16.95 4.86 -0.91
N GLU A 592 17.42 6.11 -0.95
CA GLU A 592 16.89 7.16 -1.83
C GLU A 592 17.42 6.96 -3.25
N LEU A 593 16.58 7.22 -4.26
CA LEU A 593 16.96 7.13 -5.67
C LEU A 593 18.02 8.19 -6.00
N ILE A 594 19.04 7.80 -6.78
CA ILE A 594 20.05 8.72 -7.28
C ILE A 594 19.64 9.19 -8.67
N VAL A 595 19.36 10.49 -8.81
CA VAL A 595 18.93 11.08 -10.09
C VAL A 595 19.99 10.86 -11.18
N GLY A 596 19.57 10.28 -12.32
CA GLY A 596 20.43 10.03 -13.47
C GLY A 596 21.31 8.78 -13.39
N SER A 597 21.08 7.90 -12.40
CA SER A 597 21.87 6.67 -12.17
C SER A 597 21.42 5.44 -12.98
N LYS A 598 20.70 5.66 -14.09
CA LYS A 598 20.08 4.61 -14.89
C LYS A 598 21.11 3.66 -15.50
N ILE A 599 21.00 2.36 -15.21
CA ILE A 599 21.84 1.30 -15.78
C ILE A 599 21.01 0.26 -16.55
N SER A 600 21.61 -0.35 -17.57
CA SER A 600 20.98 -1.42 -18.35
C SER A 600 21.07 -2.77 -17.65
N VAL A 601 19.98 -3.55 -17.69
CA VAL A 601 19.89 -4.88 -17.06
C VAL A 601 20.48 -5.94 -17.99
N PRO A 602 21.55 -6.66 -17.57
CA PRO A 602 22.17 -7.70 -18.38
C PRO A 602 21.40 -9.02 -18.31
N TRP A 603 21.41 -9.77 -19.42
CA TRP A 603 20.65 -11.01 -19.58
C TRP A 603 21.57 -12.21 -19.77
N ASN A 604 21.34 -13.28 -18.99
CA ASN A 604 21.84 -14.62 -19.34
C ASN A 604 21.04 -15.18 -20.52
N ASN A 605 19.73 -14.95 -20.53
CA ASN A 605 18.85 -15.29 -21.63
C ASN A 605 17.72 -14.26 -21.73
N SER A 606 17.80 -13.37 -22.72
CA SER A 606 16.81 -12.29 -22.89
C SER A 606 15.43 -12.82 -23.30
N ALA A 607 15.37 -13.84 -24.15
CA ALA A 607 14.11 -14.47 -24.55
C ALA A 607 13.37 -15.10 -23.35
N LYS A 608 14.12 -15.76 -22.45
CA LYS A 608 13.59 -16.30 -21.19
C LYS A 608 13.58 -15.28 -20.05
N ARG A 609 13.97 -14.02 -20.27
CA ARG A 609 14.13 -12.93 -19.28
C ARG A 609 14.81 -13.37 -17.97
N VAL A 610 15.94 -14.06 -18.11
CA VAL A 610 16.81 -14.47 -17.00
C VAL A 610 17.93 -13.45 -16.87
N ILE A 611 17.97 -12.75 -15.73
CA ILE A 611 18.95 -11.70 -15.46
C ILE A 611 20.29 -12.35 -15.12
N ASN A 612 21.39 -11.78 -15.62
CA ASN A 612 22.74 -12.17 -15.21
C ASN A 612 23.11 -11.36 -13.96
N LEU A 613 22.99 -11.95 -12.78
CA LEU A 613 23.14 -11.21 -11.51
C LEU A 613 24.59 -10.77 -11.28
N VAL A 614 25.56 -11.59 -11.69
CA VAL A 614 27.00 -11.29 -11.56
C VAL A 614 27.39 -10.08 -12.39
N THR A 615 27.09 -10.09 -13.69
CA THR A 615 27.36 -8.95 -14.57
C THR A 615 26.58 -7.72 -14.13
N PHE A 616 25.37 -7.90 -13.59
CA PHE A 616 24.59 -6.78 -13.08
C PHE A 616 25.26 -6.14 -11.86
N ALA A 617 25.69 -6.95 -10.90
CA ALA A 617 26.46 -6.50 -9.74
C ALA A 617 27.76 -5.79 -10.14
N ASP A 618 28.49 -6.31 -11.14
CA ASP A 618 29.71 -5.68 -11.66
C ASP A 618 29.45 -4.33 -12.35
N ASN A 619 28.35 -4.22 -13.11
CA ASN A 619 27.92 -2.97 -13.74
C ASN A 619 27.59 -1.92 -12.67
N ILE A 620 26.83 -2.31 -11.63
CA ILE A 620 26.50 -1.43 -10.49
C ILE A 620 27.79 -0.98 -9.80
N LYS A 621 28.69 -1.91 -9.48
CA LYS A 621 29.96 -1.61 -8.82
C LYS A 621 30.78 -0.61 -9.63
N THR A 622 30.86 -0.81 -10.94
CA THR A 622 31.60 0.07 -11.86
C THR A 622 31.03 1.47 -11.86
N TRP A 623 29.70 1.61 -11.94
CA TRP A 623 29.00 2.90 -11.90
C TRP A 623 29.33 3.69 -10.61
N PHE A 624 29.27 3.05 -9.45
CA PHE A 624 29.62 3.70 -8.18
C PHE A 624 31.09 4.15 -8.11
N THR A 625 32.00 3.39 -8.72
CA THR A 625 33.43 3.77 -8.78
C THR A 625 33.74 4.89 -9.77
N SER A 626 32.98 5.03 -10.86
CA SER A 626 33.23 6.04 -11.89
C SER A 626 32.59 7.39 -11.60
N ASP A 627 31.35 7.41 -11.08
CA ASP A 627 30.52 8.63 -10.98
C ASP A 627 30.52 9.26 -9.56
N GLY A 628 31.47 8.88 -8.70
CA GLY A 628 31.71 9.57 -7.42
C GLY A 628 30.83 9.13 -6.25
N GLY A 629 30.13 8.00 -6.37
CA GLY A 629 29.25 7.44 -5.33
C GLY A 629 29.97 6.72 -4.17
N GLY A 630 31.31 6.66 -4.19
CA GLY A 630 32.14 6.00 -3.18
C GLY A 630 32.62 4.60 -3.60
N SER A 631 33.82 4.20 -3.14
CA SER A 631 34.35 2.85 -3.44
C SER A 631 33.59 1.79 -2.64
N LEU A 632 32.86 0.94 -3.34
CA LEU A 632 32.30 -0.30 -2.79
C LEU A 632 33.32 -1.41 -3.00
N ASP A 633 34.36 -1.46 -2.17
CA ASP A 633 35.43 -2.46 -2.31
C ASP A 633 34.87 -3.89 -2.28
N ASN A 634 33.84 -4.13 -1.45
CA ASN A 634 33.06 -5.37 -1.38
C ASN A 634 31.58 -5.12 -1.71
N PHE A 635 31.13 -5.59 -2.87
CA PHE A 635 29.72 -5.58 -3.30
C PHE A 635 29.10 -6.96 -3.03
N THR A 636 28.15 -7.00 -2.10
CA THR A 636 27.55 -8.19 -1.46
C THR A 636 26.08 -8.33 -1.83
N SER A 637 25.44 -9.46 -1.52
CA SER A 637 23.99 -9.65 -1.71
C SER A 637 23.16 -8.59 -1.02
N ALA A 638 23.60 -8.06 0.14
CA ALA A 638 22.89 -7.01 0.85
C ALA A 638 22.85 -5.69 0.07
N GLN A 639 23.95 -5.30 -0.58
CA GLN A 639 23.97 -4.12 -1.44
C GLN A 639 23.18 -4.36 -2.71
N PHE A 640 23.30 -5.56 -3.30
CA PHE A 640 22.50 -5.92 -4.47
C PHE A 640 21.00 -5.83 -4.16
N ALA A 641 20.55 -6.44 -3.05
CA ALA A 641 19.17 -6.38 -2.60
C ALA A 641 18.68 -4.94 -2.40
N LEU A 642 19.49 -4.07 -1.78
CA LEU A 642 19.18 -2.64 -1.64
C LEU A 642 18.91 -1.98 -2.99
N GLN A 643 19.78 -2.22 -3.98
CA GLN A 643 19.60 -1.64 -5.30
C GLN A 643 18.34 -2.20 -5.98
N MET A 644 18.06 -3.48 -5.80
CA MET A 644 16.90 -4.14 -6.42
C MET A 644 15.55 -3.72 -5.83
N ILE A 645 15.51 -2.92 -4.75
CA ILE A 645 14.24 -2.44 -4.17
C ILE A 645 13.45 -1.66 -5.23
N GLU A 646 12.22 -2.10 -5.42
CA GLU A 646 11.18 -1.37 -6.14
C GLU A 646 10.20 -0.78 -5.15
N GLY A 647 10.00 0.53 -5.24
CA GLY A 647 9.04 1.25 -4.45
C GLY A 647 7.62 0.97 -4.93
N VAL A 648 6.64 1.36 -4.11
CA VAL A 648 5.25 1.34 -4.57
C VAL A 648 5.11 2.34 -5.71
N GLN A 649 4.53 1.90 -6.82
CA GLN A 649 4.18 2.79 -7.92
C GLN A 649 3.33 3.94 -7.40
N LYS A 650 3.80 5.16 -7.67
CA LYS A 650 3.22 6.41 -7.23
C LYS A 650 3.02 7.29 -8.45
N VAL A 651 1.82 7.86 -8.59
CA VAL A 651 1.52 8.80 -9.66
C VAL A 651 1.12 10.13 -9.06
N ARG A 652 1.81 11.18 -9.50
CA ARG A 652 1.63 12.56 -9.07
C ARG A 652 0.70 13.32 -10.01
N PHE A 653 -0.25 14.05 -9.43
CA PHE A 653 -1.14 14.97 -10.12
C PHE A 653 -0.93 16.37 -9.56
N VAL A 654 -0.52 17.30 -10.43
CA VAL A 654 -0.43 18.72 -10.10
C VAL A 654 -1.68 19.41 -10.62
N LYS A 655 -2.31 20.26 -9.80
CA LYS A 655 -3.43 21.10 -10.21
C LYS A 655 -2.92 22.14 -11.21
N GLU A 656 -3.32 22.01 -12.47
CA GLU A 656 -3.09 23.02 -13.50
C GLU A 656 -3.96 24.26 -13.22
N GLU A 657 -3.34 25.45 -13.28
CA GLU A 657 -3.99 26.76 -13.06
C GLU A 657 -5.04 27.12 -14.13
#